data_AF-A0A952PSI4-F1
#
_entry.id   AF-A0A952PSI4-F1
#
_cell.length_a   1.000
_cell.length_b   1.000
_cell.length_c   1.000
_cell.angle_alpha   90.00
_cell.angle_beta   90.00
_cell.angle_gamma   90.00
#
_symmetry.space_group_name_H-M   'P 1'
#
loop_
_entity.id
_entity.type
_entity.pdbx_description
1 polymer ?
#
loop_
_entity_poly.entity_id
_entity_poly.type
_entity_poly.pdbx_seq_one_letter_code
_entity_poly.pdbx_strand_id
1 'polypeptide(L)'
;MVPNSIEPNMPEEHKENLPSMLRKHFWGVTTLVVVTVVCVIIVQVFKKPGQMSVLESQAMDMTVMVPPKGAVPIAIARVTREPISGSVTYTGTVQAFTDEDVYPRVTGRVVKMPVYPGDIVKAGQLLVQLDPADNSEYSAKRQEAQNAEDAAMHNAGIAKSEFTQKKYELEAAKAAETAAEKSVAEANANLAYWKPELERQSALLKSQVVSLDEYQKELAQLNTAQAQAEQAQAKLREAKNNRLAAQAALDTMIHHVGHQYSAAKQAQAVLKNTTIYEKYTRILAQEDGVVIKRLISPGVVVTPGMMILKIAHIKQVRVQAEVASEDAGRLKLGNKVHIKGSQGSNEETSARITSIFPAADPSSRTFTVEALINNTTSDTSSSSNQVGSLTAYKYLPGQYIVMKISTGEHEGLTVPTSAIIWREGKAQVWKSGSSSAFAGSSKYQCPMHPEVISGKPGKCPKCGMDLKLTKQGKESKPVKKQYTCTMHPEVIKDAPGKCPKCGMDLVPKELGGKNEAHLVDIEIGLSNPERTEVLSGLSEGDEVVYAGYANLQPGMAVVATEWGKAGPLKLPTASDVQSNRLDSANNWTHEEMSGALILKISLEPPKGGSNSVVVKLDKHGGGTISGAQVSAKTSMPGMGDMAGPDLKGTTGINGEARMKSDLSGGLWRLKMTITPPGASPIDSTLDVEVP
;
A
#
# COMPACT_ATOMS: atom_id res chain seq x y z
N MET A 1 -19.99 14.64 -66.87
CA MET A 1 -20.63 14.28 -68.16
C MET A 1 -21.49 13.04 -67.93
N VAL A 2 -22.54 12.90 -68.73
CA VAL A 2 -23.68 11.95 -68.63
C VAL A 2 -23.55 10.93 -69.80
N PRO A 3 -24.21 9.74 -69.88
CA PRO A 3 -24.99 8.93 -68.93
C PRO A 3 -24.20 7.60 -68.60
N ASN A 4 -24.73 6.41 -68.25
CA ASN A 4 -26.11 5.91 -68.08
C ASN A 4 -26.26 4.76 -67.04
N SER A 5 -27.53 4.40 -66.81
CA SER A 5 -28.17 3.35 -66.02
C SER A 5 -28.17 1.92 -66.60
N ILE A 6 -28.24 0.90 -65.71
CA ILE A 6 -29.01 -0.34 -65.93
C ILE A 6 -29.78 -0.71 -64.65
N GLU A 7 -31.10 -0.61 -64.72
CA GLU A 7 -32.12 -1.33 -63.95
C GLU A 7 -33.02 -2.03 -65.01
N PRO A 8 -33.81 -3.09 -64.72
CA PRO A 8 -34.85 -3.12 -63.68
C PRO A 8 -34.91 -4.49 -62.93
N ASN A 9 -35.85 -4.86 -62.03
CA ASN A 9 -37.27 -4.56 -61.82
C ASN A 9 -37.69 -4.83 -60.36
N MET A 10 -38.66 -4.06 -59.83
CA MET A 10 -39.61 -4.54 -58.78
C MET A 10 -40.82 -5.25 -59.46
N PRO A 11 -41.67 -6.01 -58.73
CA PRO A 11 -42.72 -5.47 -57.85
C PRO A 11 -42.66 -6.08 -56.42
N GLU A 12 -43.13 -5.44 -55.35
CA GLU A 12 -44.50 -5.00 -54.98
C GLU A 12 -45.52 -6.11 -54.67
N GLU A 13 -46.46 -5.75 -53.79
CA GLU A 13 -47.38 -6.58 -53.00
C GLU A 13 -48.19 -7.64 -53.75
N HIS A 14 -48.65 -8.68 -53.04
CA HIS A 14 -50.10 -8.91 -52.89
C HIS A 14 -50.45 -9.83 -51.71
N LYS A 15 -51.39 -9.38 -50.87
CA LYS A 15 -52.07 -10.22 -49.85
C LYS A 15 -53.15 -11.06 -50.53
N GLU A 16 -53.09 -12.39 -50.45
CA GLU A 16 -54.24 -13.26 -50.78
C GLU A 16 -54.49 -14.38 -49.74
N ASN A 17 -55.40 -14.07 -48.81
CA ASN A 17 -56.58 -14.88 -48.47
C ASN A 17 -56.41 -16.41 -48.34
N LEU A 18 -56.40 -16.86 -47.07
CA LEU A 18 -56.35 -18.25 -46.61
C LEU A 18 -57.54 -19.20 -46.96
N PRO A 19 -58.78 -18.78 -47.33
CA PRO A 19 -59.91 -19.71 -47.47
C PRO A 19 -59.99 -20.48 -48.80
N SER A 20 -59.05 -20.29 -49.74
CA SER A 20 -59.06 -21.00 -51.04
C SER A 20 -58.49 -22.43 -50.97
N MET A 21 -57.51 -22.68 -50.08
CA MET A 21 -56.86 -23.98 -49.89
C MET A 21 -57.81 -25.06 -49.33
N LEU A 22 -58.68 -24.71 -48.37
CA LEU A 22 -59.60 -25.68 -47.76
C LEU A 22 -60.66 -26.23 -48.73
N ARG A 23 -61.00 -25.51 -49.80
CA ARG A 23 -61.97 -25.99 -50.81
C ARG A 23 -61.39 -27.04 -51.76
N LYS A 24 -60.08 -27.03 -52.04
CA LYS A 24 -59.45 -27.98 -52.97
C LYS A 24 -59.12 -29.34 -52.35
N HIS A 25 -59.00 -29.41 -51.02
CA HIS A 25 -58.65 -30.64 -50.31
C HIS A 25 -59.75 -31.20 -49.38
N PHE A 26 -60.97 -30.65 -49.45
CA PHE A 26 -62.10 -31.03 -48.59
C PHE A 26 -62.34 -32.55 -48.54
N TRP A 27 -62.37 -33.21 -49.71
CA TRP A 27 -62.53 -34.67 -49.82
C TRP A 27 -61.35 -35.47 -49.25
N GLY A 28 -60.11 -35.00 -49.41
CA GLY A 28 -58.93 -35.66 -48.86
C GLY A 28 -58.93 -35.63 -47.33
N VAL A 29 -59.22 -34.46 -46.75
CA VAL A 29 -59.31 -34.27 -45.29
C VAL A 29 -60.46 -35.09 -44.71
N THR A 30 -61.65 -35.13 -45.33
CA THR A 30 -62.74 -35.97 -44.83
C THR A 30 -62.44 -37.45 -44.94
N THR A 31 -61.79 -37.95 -46.00
CA THR A 31 -61.36 -39.36 -46.03
C THR A 31 -60.35 -39.70 -44.94
N LEU A 32 -59.39 -38.82 -44.64
CA LEU A 32 -58.38 -39.07 -43.61
C LEU A 32 -59.00 -39.06 -42.20
N VAL A 33 -59.96 -38.16 -41.94
CA VAL A 33 -60.76 -38.15 -40.69
C VAL A 33 -61.63 -39.41 -40.57
N VAL A 34 -62.31 -39.85 -41.64
CA VAL A 34 -63.11 -41.08 -41.61
C VAL A 34 -62.23 -42.31 -41.36
N VAL A 35 -61.07 -42.43 -42.02
CA VAL A 35 -60.13 -43.56 -41.80
C VAL A 35 -59.61 -43.56 -40.36
N THR A 36 -59.22 -42.40 -39.80
CA THR A 36 -58.76 -42.33 -38.40
C THR A 36 -59.87 -42.66 -37.40
N VAL A 37 -61.11 -42.20 -37.62
CA VAL A 37 -62.26 -42.58 -36.79
C VAL A 37 -62.56 -44.08 -36.88
N VAL A 38 -62.52 -44.67 -38.08
CA VAL A 38 -62.69 -46.12 -38.27
C VAL A 38 -61.57 -46.91 -37.57
N CYS A 39 -60.31 -46.49 -37.67
CA CYS A 39 -59.20 -47.11 -36.93
C CYS A 39 -59.38 -47.01 -35.40
N VAL A 40 -59.83 -45.87 -34.87
CA VAL A 40 -60.11 -45.72 -33.43
C VAL A 40 -61.25 -46.64 -32.99
N ILE A 41 -62.32 -46.75 -33.78
CA ILE A 41 -63.44 -47.66 -33.50
C ILE A 41 -62.97 -49.12 -33.53
N ILE A 42 -62.17 -49.53 -34.52
CA ILE A 42 -61.62 -50.89 -34.58
C ILE A 42 -60.74 -51.19 -33.35
N VAL A 43 -59.89 -50.24 -32.94
CA VAL A 43 -59.03 -50.39 -31.74
C VAL A 43 -59.85 -50.43 -30.45
N GLN A 44 -60.98 -49.73 -30.36
CA GLN A 44 -61.85 -49.79 -29.18
C GLN A 44 -62.72 -51.05 -29.14
N VAL A 45 -63.21 -51.54 -30.28
CA VAL A 45 -64.10 -52.72 -30.36
C VAL A 45 -63.33 -54.04 -30.22
N PHE A 46 -62.08 -54.13 -30.69
CA PHE A 46 -61.28 -55.37 -30.64
C PHE A 46 -60.31 -55.48 -29.44
N LYS A 47 -60.31 -54.52 -28.52
CA LYS A 47 -59.47 -54.59 -27.31
C LYS A 47 -60.03 -55.59 -26.29
N LYS A 48 -59.28 -56.68 -26.04
CA LYS A 48 -59.46 -57.51 -24.83
C LYS A 48 -58.85 -56.78 -23.61
N PRO A 49 -59.46 -56.85 -22.42
CA PRO A 49 -58.93 -56.19 -21.23
C PRO A 49 -57.60 -56.83 -20.78
N GLY A 50 -56.56 -56.03 -20.54
CA GLY A 50 -55.32 -56.49 -19.89
C GLY A 50 -53.97 -56.05 -20.48
N GLN A 51 -53.90 -55.21 -21.52
CA GLN A 51 -52.61 -54.67 -22.02
C GLN A 51 -52.52 -53.14 -21.90
N MET A 52 -51.56 -52.68 -21.10
CA MET A 52 -51.16 -51.27 -20.94
C MET A 52 -50.38 -50.75 -22.14
N SER A 53 -50.33 -49.43 -22.32
CA SER A 53 -49.67 -48.81 -23.48
C SER A 53 -48.32 -48.17 -23.12
N VAL A 54 -47.43 -48.07 -24.12
CA VAL A 54 -46.05 -47.57 -23.97
C VAL A 54 -45.97 -46.09 -23.51
N LEU A 55 -47.09 -45.33 -23.54
CA LEU A 55 -47.13 -43.97 -23.00
C LEU A 55 -47.30 -43.90 -21.47
N GLU A 56 -47.77 -44.96 -20.81
CA GLU A 56 -47.94 -44.97 -19.35
C GLU A 56 -46.64 -45.25 -18.59
N SER A 57 -45.61 -45.81 -19.25
CA SER A 57 -44.31 -46.10 -18.63
C SER A 57 -43.32 -44.92 -18.65
N GLN A 58 -43.63 -43.82 -19.36
CA GLN A 58 -42.74 -42.64 -19.48
C GLN A 58 -43.12 -41.49 -18.54
N ALA A 59 -44.12 -41.66 -17.67
CA ALA A 59 -44.64 -40.63 -16.76
C ALA A 59 -44.20 -40.81 -15.29
N MET A 60 -43.09 -41.52 -15.02
CA MET A 60 -42.45 -41.56 -13.70
C MET A 60 -41.15 -40.77 -13.71
N ASP A 61 -41.30 -39.47 -13.45
CA ASP A 61 -40.21 -38.55 -13.16
C ASP A 61 -39.58 -38.85 -11.79
N MET A 62 -38.25 -38.85 -11.70
CA MET A 62 -37.47 -39.40 -10.59
C MET A 62 -36.39 -38.42 -10.08
N THR A 63 -36.70 -37.13 -10.00
CA THR A 63 -35.84 -36.11 -9.39
C THR A 63 -36.35 -35.61 -8.02
N VAL A 64 -36.37 -36.49 -7.02
CA VAL A 64 -36.34 -36.09 -5.60
C VAL A 64 -35.28 -36.92 -4.87
N MET A 65 -34.02 -36.56 -5.09
CA MET A 65 -32.88 -37.18 -4.42
C MET A 65 -32.75 -36.59 -3.02
N VAL A 66 -33.31 -37.26 -2.02
CA VAL A 66 -33.15 -36.90 -0.60
C VAL A 66 -31.66 -37.05 -0.23
N PRO A 67 -30.99 -36.00 0.31
CA PRO A 67 -29.58 -36.11 0.65
C PRO A 67 -29.37 -37.08 1.83
N PRO A 68 -28.22 -37.78 1.90
CA PRO A 68 -27.93 -38.69 2.99
C PRO A 68 -27.86 -37.93 4.32
N LYS A 69 -28.65 -38.34 5.30
CA LYS A 69 -28.69 -37.71 6.63
C LYS A 69 -27.52 -38.13 7.51
N GLY A 70 -26.33 -37.66 7.14
CA GLY A 70 -25.16 -37.55 8.01
C GLY A 70 -24.83 -36.08 8.26
N ALA A 71 -24.68 -35.67 9.51
CA ALA A 71 -24.32 -34.30 9.84
C ALA A 71 -22.85 -34.04 9.48
N VAL A 72 -22.58 -32.96 8.76
CA VAL A 72 -21.23 -32.67 8.24
C VAL A 72 -20.37 -32.07 9.36
N PRO A 73 -19.16 -32.60 9.63
CA PRO A 73 -18.22 -31.98 10.56
C PRO A 73 -17.67 -30.70 9.95
N ILE A 74 -17.73 -29.60 10.71
CA ILE A 74 -17.32 -28.26 10.27
C ILE A 74 -16.47 -27.56 11.33
N ALA A 75 -15.62 -26.62 10.90
CA ALA A 75 -14.88 -25.75 11.80
C ALA A 75 -15.57 -24.39 11.91
N ILE A 76 -15.96 -24.00 13.13
CA ILE A 76 -16.65 -22.72 13.38
C ILE A 76 -15.73 -21.71 14.08
N ALA A 77 -15.90 -20.44 13.73
CA ALA A 77 -15.34 -19.29 14.43
C ALA A 77 -16.47 -18.33 14.80
N ARG A 78 -16.33 -17.59 15.92
CA ARG A 78 -17.32 -16.56 16.29
C ARG A 78 -16.95 -15.22 15.66
N VAL A 79 -17.95 -14.49 15.18
CA VAL A 79 -17.78 -13.10 14.74
C VAL A 79 -17.53 -12.23 15.98
N THR A 80 -16.33 -11.67 16.08
CA THR A 80 -15.89 -10.82 17.20
C THR A 80 -15.48 -9.45 16.68
N ARG A 81 -15.72 -8.41 17.49
CA ARG A 81 -15.10 -7.11 17.28
C ARG A 81 -13.64 -7.17 17.68
N GLU A 82 -12.75 -6.96 16.72
CA GLU A 82 -11.30 -6.99 16.95
C GLU A 82 -10.66 -5.81 16.20
N PRO A 83 -9.56 -5.23 16.72
CA PRO A 83 -8.81 -4.21 16.02
C PRO A 83 -8.16 -4.82 14.78
N ILE A 84 -8.67 -4.46 13.61
CA ILE A 84 -8.11 -4.88 12.32
C ILE A 84 -7.31 -3.72 11.72
N SER A 85 -6.08 -4.03 11.30
CA SER A 85 -5.30 -3.16 10.43
C SER A 85 -5.29 -3.70 9.01
N GLY A 86 -5.68 -2.83 8.08
CA GLY A 86 -5.47 -3.05 6.66
C GLY A 86 -4.06 -2.63 6.24
N SER A 87 -3.63 -3.15 5.09
CA SER A 87 -2.46 -2.61 4.40
C SER A 87 -2.73 -2.53 2.91
N VAL A 88 -2.55 -1.35 2.34
CA VAL A 88 -2.66 -1.11 0.90
C VAL A 88 -1.27 -1.11 0.28
N THR A 89 -1.14 -1.65 -0.92
CA THR A 89 0.16 -1.81 -1.59
C THR A 89 0.17 -0.98 -2.86
N TYR A 90 1.08 0.00 -2.92
CA TYR A 90 1.23 0.92 -4.03
C TYR A 90 2.66 0.91 -4.56
N THR A 91 2.81 1.16 -5.86
CA THR A 91 4.12 1.45 -6.46
C THR A 91 4.48 2.90 -6.21
N GLY A 92 5.68 3.13 -5.68
CA GLY A 92 6.25 4.46 -5.47
C GLY A 92 7.53 4.67 -6.26
N THR A 93 7.99 5.92 -6.26
CA THR A 93 9.28 6.34 -6.79
C THR A 93 10.13 6.94 -5.67
N VAL A 94 11.43 6.69 -5.74
CA VAL A 94 12.43 7.37 -4.91
C VAL A 94 12.75 8.73 -5.55
N GLN A 95 12.63 9.80 -4.78
CA GLN A 95 13.09 11.14 -5.12
C GLN A 95 14.24 11.56 -4.17
N ALA A 96 15.11 12.44 -4.65
CA ALA A 96 16.10 13.08 -3.80
C ALA A 96 15.43 13.90 -2.69
N PHE A 97 16.08 14.04 -1.54
CA PHE A 97 15.57 14.93 -0.48
C PHE A 97 15.57 16.38 -0.97
N THR A 98 16.69 16.82 -1.53
CA THR A 98 16.84 18.10 -2.24
C THR A 98 17.58 17.88 -3.54
N ASP A 99 17.21 18.67 -4.55
CA ASP A 99 17.88 18.76 -5.85
C ASP A 99 18.57 20.13 -5.94
N GLU A 100 19.87 20.15 -6.27
CA GLU A 100 20.63 21.36 -6.59
C GLU A 100 20.88 21.43 -8.10
N ASP A 101 20.18 22.33 -8.78
CA ASP A 101 20.49 22.70 -10.16
C ASP A 101 21.66 23.71 -10.14
N VAL A 102 22.77 23.37 -10.79
CA VAL A 102 24.01 24.14 -10.71
C VAL A 102 24.16 25.07 -11.93
N TYR A 103 24.16 26.37 -11.64
CA TYR A 103 24.25 27.47 -12.61
C TYR A 103 25.56 28.25 -12.45
N PRO A 104 26.16 28.76 -13.53
CA PRO A 104 27.27 29.71 -13.44
C PRO A 104 26.75 31.07 -12.96
N ARG A 105 27.59 31.81 -12.23
CA ARG A 105 27.31 33.19 -11.79
C ARG A 105 28.05 34.25 -12.61
N VAL A 106 28.99 33.81 -13.45
CA VAL A 106 29.78 34.63 -14.38
C VAL A 106 29.83 33.93 -15.73
N THR A 107 29.98 34.70 -16.82
CA THR A 107 30.15 34.14 -18.15
C THR A 107 31.56 33.56 -18.32
N GLY A 108 31.72 32.41 -18.97
CA GLY A 108 33.03 31.84 -19.28
C GLY A 108 32.98 30.50 -20.00
N ARG A 109 34.10 30.07 -20.61
CA ARG A 109 34.22 28.75 -21.23
C ARG A 109 34.46 27.66 -20.18
N VAL A 110 33.82 26.51 -20.27
CA VAL A 110 34.12 25.37 -19.38
C VAL A 110 35.46 24.74 -19.77
N VAL A 111 36.51 24.95 -18.95
CA VAL A 111 37.85 24.34 -19.18
C VAL A 111 37.87 22.90 -18.69
N LYS A 112 37.43 22.68 -17.45
CA LYS A 112 37.54 21.39 -16.77
C LYS A 112 36.25 21.09 -16.03
N MET A 113 35.73 19.90 -16.25
CA MET A 113 34.59 19.37 -15.52
C MET A 113 34.97 17.96 -15.06
N PRO A 114 35.59 17.82 -13.87
CA PRO A 114 36.12 16.55 -13.39
C PRO A 114 35.04 15.55 -12.94
N VAL A 115 33.76 15.96 -12.93
CA VAL A 115 32.63 15.13 -12.47
C VAL A 115 31.79 14.59 -13.63
N TYR A 116 31.31 13.36 -13.45
CA TYR A 116 30.44 12.63 -14.35
C TYR A 116 29.12 12.24 -13.64
N PRO A 117 28.03 11.99 -14.39
CA PRO A 117 26.81 11.44 -13.82
C PRO A 117 27.07 10.11 -13.09
N GLY A 118 26.60 10.00 -11.85
CA GLY A 118 26.90 8.90 -10.94
C GLY A 118 27.99 9.18 -9.90
N ASP A 119 28.84 10.19 -10.11
CA ASP A 119 29.89 10.55 -9.15
C ASP A 119 29.30 11.14 -7.86
N ILE A 120 29.83 10.69 -6.72
CA ILE A 120 29.60 11.30 -5.41
C ILE A 120 30.50 12.53 -5.28
N VAL A 121 29.90 13.67 -4.92
CA VAL A 121 30.58 14.94 -4.69
C VAL A 121 30.45 15.37 -3.23
N LYS A 122 31.53 15.89 -2.66
CA LYS A 122 31.53 16.45 -1.29
C LYS A 122 31.39 17.96 -1.30
N ALA A 123 30.87 18.54 -0.22
CA ALA A 123 30.83 19.98 -0.01
C ALA A 123 32.22 20.60 -0.25
N GLY A 124 32.29 21.66 -1.08
CA GLY A 124 33.53 22.32 -1.49
C GLY A 124 34.33 21.63 -2.60
N GLN A 125 33.92 20.46 -3.09
CA GLN A 125 34.56 19.79 -4.23
C GLN A 125 34.36 20.58 -5.53
N LEU A 126 35.40 20.67 -6.36
CA LEU A 126 35.33 21.34 -7.66
C LEU A 126 34.46 20.55 -8.64
N LEU A 127 33.35 21.16 -9.07
CA LEU A 127 32.44 20.59 -10.07
C LEU A 127 32.80 21.06 -11.47
N VAL A 128 33.05 22.36 -11.63
CA VAL A 128 33.31 23.01 -12.91
C VAL A 128 34.32 24.13 -12.73
N GLN A 129 35.36 24.13 -13.57
CA GLN A 129 36.29 25.23 -13.74
C GLN A 129 35.94 25.95 -15.04
N LEU A 130 35.46 27.18 -14.92
CA LEU A 130 35.37 28.12 -16.03
C LEU A 130 36.75 28.73 -16.31
N ASP A 131 36.97 29.13 -17.55
CA ASP A 131 38.22 29.72 -17.99
C ASP A 131 38.34 31.17 -17.51
N PRO A 132 39.40 31.52 -16.75
CA PRO A 132 39.79 32.91 -16.61
C PRO A 132 40.46 33.46 -17.89
N ALA A 133 40.94 32.63 -18.82
CA ALA A 133 41.76 33.08 -19.96
C ALA A 133 40.96 33.62 -21.17
N ASP A 134 39.76 33.09 -21.45
CA ASP A 134 38.75 33.76 -22.30
C ASP A 134 38.18 35.05 -21.61
N ASN A 135 38.68 35.39 -20.42
CA ASN A 135 38.21 36.44 -19.52
C ASN A 135 39.36 37.30 -18.98
N SER A 136 40.19 37.83 -19.90
CA SER A 136 41.12 38.91 -19.56
C SER A 136 40.42 40.06 -18.83
N GLU A 137 39.12 40.29 -19.08
CA GLU A 137 38.30 41.28 -18.39
C GLU A 137 38.27 41.11 -16.85
N TYR A 138 38.03 39.92 -16.29
CA TYR A 138 37.94 39.77 -14.83
C TYR A 138 39.31 39.80 -14.14
N SER A 139 40.34 39.22 -14.77
CA SER A 139 41.71 39.25 -14.25
C SER A 139 42.32 40.65 -14.36
N ALA A 140 42.10 41.36 -15.49
CA ALA A 140 42.51 42.75 -15.66
C ALA A 140 41.75 43.69 -14.72
N LYS A 141 40.41 43.55 -14.56
CA LYS A 141 39.65 44.32 -13.56
C LYS A 141 40.15 44.06 -12.14
N ARG A 142 40.60 42.85 -11.82
CA ARG A 142 41.18 42.57 -10.51
C ARG A 142 42.53 43.27 -10.36
N GLN A 143 43.39 43.21 -11.37
CA GLN A 143 44.68 43.91 -11.35
C GLN A 143 44.52 45.44 -11.31
N GLU A 144 43.54 46.00 -12.03
CA GLU A 144 43.19 47.42 -12.00
C GLU A 144 42.69 47.82 -10.61
N ALA A 145 41.79 47.04 -10.01
CA ALA A 145 41.30 47.28 -8.65
C ALA A 145 42.39 47.11 -7.57
N GLN A 146 43.35 46.19 -7.78
CA GLN A 146 44.54 46.00 -6.94
C GLN A 146 45.42 47.24 -7.01
N ASN A 147 45.82 47.66 -8.22
CA ASN A 147 46.62 48.86 -8.46
C ASN A 147 45.96 50.13 -7.88
N ALA A 148 44.63 50.24 -7.98
CA ALA A 148 43.87 51.35 -7.41
C ALA A 148 43.83 51.33 -5.87
N GLU A 149 43.79 50.15 -5.25
CA GLU A 149 43.87 50.00 -3.79
C GLU A 149 45.28 50.33 -3.27
N ASP A 150 46.31 49.78 -3.91
CA ASP A 150 47.72 50.09 -3.61
C ASP A 150 47.99 51.60 -3.71
N ALA A 151 47.53 52.26 -4.78
CA ALA A 151 47.68 53.70 -4.97
C ALA A 151 46.91 54.54 -3.92
N ALA A 152 45.68 54.15 -3.59
CA ALA A 152 44.89 54.85 -2.58
C ALA A 152 45.45 54.66 -1.16
N MET A 153 45.94 53.46 -0.84
CA MET A 153 46.64 53.17 0.41
C MET A 153 47.96 53.94 0.52
N HIS A 154 48.71 54.06 -0.58
CA HIS A 154 49.92 54.89 -0.63
C HIS A 154 49.61 56.37 -0.35
N ASN A 155 48.58 56.93 -1.01
CA ASN A 155 48.14 58.31 -0.78
C ASN A 155 47.67 58.56 0.67
N ALA A 156 46.98 57.60 1.28
CA ALA A 156 46.62 57.65 2.70
C ALA A 156 47.85 57.61 3.62
N GLY A 157 48.90 56.86 3.24
CA GLY A 157 50.20 56.85 3.92
C GLY A 157 50.94 58.19 3.84
N ILE A 158 50.94 58.84 2.67
CA ILE A 158 51.49 60.19 2.47
C ILE A 158 50.75 61.19 3.36
N ALA A 159 49.43 61.25 3.26
CA ALA A 159 48.60 62.17 4.06
C ALA A 159 48.81 62.00 5.57
N LYS A 160 48.99 60.75 6.06
CA LYS A 160 49.32 60.48 7.46
C LYS A 160 50.68 61.05 7.85
N SER A 161 51.65 61.03 6.94
CA SER A 161 53.00 61.55 7.15
C SER A 161 52.98 63.09 7.17
N GLU A 162 52.22 63.72 6.28
CA GLU A 162 51.97 65.17 6.25
C GLU A 162 51.24 65.66 7.51
N PHE A 163 50.24 64.92 7.99
CA PHE A 163 49.58 65.19 9.27
C PHE A 163 50.59 65.16 10.43
N THR A 164 51.51 64.20 10.46
CA THR A 164 52.58 64.14 11.46
C THR A 164 53.52 65.36 11.37
N GLN A 165 53.88 65.80 10.16
CA GLN A 165 54.65 67.03 9.97
C GLN A 165 53.90 68.27 10.49
N LYS A 166 52.61 68.44 10.14
CA LYS A 166 51.79 69.57 10.64
C LYS A 166 51.58 69.53 12.15
N LYS A 167 51.55 68.35 12.77
CA LYS A 167 51.52 68.21 14.22
C LYS A 167 52.79 68.80 14.86
N TYR A 168 53.97 68.50 14.32
CA TYR A 168 55.23 69.09 14.81
C TYR A 168 55.31 70.60 14.56
N GLU A 169 54.78 71.11 13.44
CA GLU A 169 54.66 72.57 13.21
C GLU A 169 53.79 73.26 14.28
N LEU A 170 52.67 72.64 14.67
CA LEU A 170 51.82 73.15 15.77
C LEU A 170 52.53 73.09 17.13
N GLU A 171 53.29 72.04 17.41
CA GLU A 171 54.09 71.92 18.64
C GLU A 171 55.20 72.99 18.69
N ALA A 172 55.87 73.28 17.57
CA ALA A 172 56.83 74.38 17.44
C ALA A 172 56.18 75.76 17.60
N ALA A 173 55.00 75.99 17.00
CA ALA A 173 54.26 77.24 17.15
C ALA A 173 53.78 77.48 18.60
N LYS A 174 53.35 76.42 19.30
CA LYS A 174 53.06 76.47 20.74
C LYS A 174 54.30 76.83 21.56
N ALA A 175 55.46 76.24 21.26
CA ALA A 175 56.71 76.58 21.92
C ALA A 175 57.06 78.07 21.71
N ALA A 176 56.90 78.58 20.49
CA ALA A 176 57.12 80.00 20.17
C ALA A 176 56.15 80.94 20.91
N GLU A 177 54.87 80.58 21.05
CA GLU A 177 53.92 81.32 21.89
C GLU A 177 54.40 81.36 23.35
N THR A 178 54.78 80.22 23.95
CA THR A 178 55.27 80.22 25.35
C THR A 178 56.56 81.00 25.55
N ALA A 179 57.41 81.11 24.53
CA ALA A 179 58.61 81.95 24.56
C ALA A 179 58.25 83.45 24.47
N ALA A 180 57.28 83.81 23.61
CA ALA A 180 56.76 85.17 23.55
C ALA A 180 56.04 85.58 24.84
N GLU A 181 55.27 84.68 25.47
CA GLU A 181 54.60 84.93 26.76
C GLU A 181 55.61 85.21 27.88
N LYS A 182 56.73 84.47 27.93
CA LYS A 182 57.84 84.76 28.87
C LYS A 182 58.46 86.14 28.60
N SER A 183 58.72 86.48 27.34
CA SER A 183 59.24 87.81 26.97
C SER A 183 58.28 88.95 27.34
N VAL A 184 56.96 88.74 27.24
CA VAL A 184 55.95 89.71 27.73
C VAL A 184 55.97 89.81 29.25
N ALA A 185 56.12 88.69 29.96
CA ALA A 185 56.22 88.71 31.42
C ALA A 185 57.47 89.46 31.91
N GLU A 186 58.63 89.26 31.26
CA GLU A 186 59.87 89.99 31.53
C GLU A 186 59.73 91.50 31.26
N ALA A 187 59.20 91.88 30.10
CA ALA A 187 59.00 93.29 29.75
C ALA A 187 57.97 93.98 30.66
N ASN A 188 56.89 93.29 31.03
CA ASN A 188 55.91 93.78 32.00
C ASN A 188 56.49 93.89 33.41
N ALA A 189 57.40 93.00 33.82
CA ALA A 189 58.09 93.10 35.11
C ALA A 189 59.04 94.31 35.15
N ASN A 190 59.77 94.59 34.07
CA ASN A 190 60.58 95.80 33.92
C ASN A 190 59.70 97.06 34.02
N LEU A 191 58.60 97.10 33.29
CA LEU A 191 57.62 98.20 33.34
C LEU A 191 56.98 98.38 34.73
N ALA A 192 56.70 97.28 35.43
CA ALA A 192 56.17 97.30 36.80
C ALA A 192 57.18 97.79 37.84
N TYR A 193 58.49 97.73 37.56
CA TYR A 193 59.54 98.34 38.38
C TYR A 193 59.64 99.85 38.14
N TRP A 194 59.68 100.30 36.88
CA TRP A 194 59.86 101.73 36.56
C TRP A 194 58.65 102.62 36.87
N LYS A 195 57.42 102.09 36.84
CA LYS A 195 56.20 102.85 37.19
C LYS A 195 56.22 103.45 38.61
N PRO A 196 56.29 102.65 39.70
CA PRO A 196 56.31 103.19 41.06
C PRO A 196 57.59 104.00 41.33
N GLU A 197 58.69 103.72 40.63
CA GLU A 197 59.92 104.49 40.75
C GLU A 197 59.76 105.92 40.21
N LEU A 198 59.12 106.09 39.04
CA LEU A 198 58.78 107.41 38.53
C LEU A 198 57.77 108.15 39.43
N GLU A 199 56.82 107.42 40.05
CA GLU A 199 55.89 108.00 41.03
C GLU A 199 56.65 108.52 42.27
N ARG A 200 57.56 107.71 42.84
CA ARG A 200 58.46 108.07 43.94
C ARG A 200 59.25 109.33 43.62
N GLN A 201 59.82 109.40 42.43
CA GLN A 201 60.67 110.51 41.98
C GLN A 201 59.85 111.76 41.65
N SER A 202 58.62 111.62 41.14
CA SER A 202 57.68 112.74 40.99
C SER A 202 57.30 113.38 42.34
N ALA A 203 57.26 112.61 43.43
CA ALA A 203 57.03 113.12 44.77
C ALA A 203 58.27 113.86 45.32
N LEU A 204 59.48 113.35 45.06
CA LEU A 204 60.74 113.99 45.45
C LEU A 204 61.04 115.27 44.66
N LEU A 205 60.59 115.36 43.40
CA LEU A 205 60.64 116.59 42.62
C LEU A 205 59.71 117.67 43.21
N LYS A 206 58.52 117.30 43.70
CA LYS A 206 57.59 118.22 44.39
C LYS A 206 58.16 118.75 45.71
N SER A 207 58.98 117.98 46.42
CA SER A 207 59.71 118.43 47.62
C SER A 207 61.07 119.09 47.31
N GLN A 208 61.38 119.34 46.03
CA GLN A 208 62.62 119.97 45.54
C GLN A 208 63.93 119.24 45.93
N VAL A 209 63.86 117.93 46.20
CA VAL A 209 65.03 117.11 46.57
C VAL A 209 65.79 116.57 45.35
N VAL A 210 65.12 116.47 44.19
CA VAL A 210 65.65 115.88 42.95
C VAL A 210 65.57 116.88 41.80
N SER A 211 66.49 116.78 40.83
CA SER A 211 66.56 117.71 39.69
C SER A 211 65.58 117.36 38.56
N LEU A 212 65.20 118.36 37.75
CA LEU A 212 64.31 118.15 36.60
C LEU A 212 64.93 117.25 35.52
N ASP A 213 66.25 117.33 35.31
CA ASP A 213 67.00 116.49 34.36
C ASP A 213 67.00 115.01 34.79
N GLU A 214 67.10 114.74 36.09
CA GLU A 214 67.08 113.39 36.65
C GLU A 214 65.70 112.74 36.51
N TYR A 215 64.63 113.50 36.80
CA TYR A 215 63.26 113.09 36.50
C TYR A 215 63.02 112.84 34.99
N GLN A 216 63.59 113.67 34.11
CA GLN A 216 63.49 113.47 32.65
C GLN A 216 64.21 112.20 32.17
N LYS A 217 65.36 111.86 32.77
CA LYS A 217 66.07 110.60 32.50
C LYS A 217 65.24 109.38 32.90
N GLU A 218 64.60 109.41 34.05
CA GLU A 218 63.74 108.31 34.52
C GLU A 218 62.43 108.21 33.71
N LEU A 219 61.85 109.34 33.31
CA LEU A 219 60.72 109.37 32.38
C LEU A 219 61.11 108.72 31.03
N ALA A 220 62.33 108.96 30.55
CA ALA A 220 62.86 108.28 29.37
C ALA A 220 63.01 106.76 29.58
N GLN A 221 63.43 106.31 30.77
CA GLN A 221 63.49 104.87 31.11
C GLN A 221 62.10 104.22 31.23
N LEU A 222 61.09 104.93 31.74
CA LEU A 222 59.71 104.43 31.72
C LEU A 222 59.21 104.30 30.27
N ASN A 223 59.50 105.29 29.42
CA ASN A 223 59.09 105.27 28.00
C ASN A 223 59.78 104.13 27.22
N THR A 224 61.06 103.83 27.49
CA THR A 224 61.74 102.67 26.88
C THR A 224 61.17 101.35 27.39
N ALA A 225 60.89 101.23 28.69
CA ALA A 225 60.23 100.05 29.27
C ALA A 225 58.81 99.85 28.72
N GLN A 226 58.06 100.93 28.49
CA GLN A 226 56.74 100.88 27.85
C GLN A 226 56.84 100.42 26.39
N ALA A 227 57.75 101.00 25.60
CA ALA A 227 57.98 100.58 24.21
C ALA A 227 58.42 99.09 24.13
N GLN A 228 59.24 98.62 25.07
CA GLN A 228 59.62 97.20 25.17
C GLN A 228 58.41 96.31 25.49
N ALA A 229 57.53 96.70 26.40
CA ALA A 229 56.32 95.94 26.73
C ALA A 229 55.33 95.90 25.56
N GLU A 230 55.12 97.01 24.86
CA GLU A 230 54.30 97.08 23.65
C GLU A 230 54.88 96.22 22.52
N GLN A 231 56.20 96.25 22.31
CA GLN A 231 56.89 95.39 21.34
C GLN A 231 56.76 93.89 21.70
N ALA A 232 56.89 93.53 22.98
CA ALA A 232 56.73 92.16 23.44
C ALA A 232 55.27 91.68 23.27
N GLN A 233 54.29 92.52 23.57
CA GLN A 233 52.88 92.24 23.32
C GLN A 233 52.57 92.07 21.82
N ALA A 234 53.18 92.85 20.94
CA ALA A 234 53.05 92.68 19.50
C ALA A 234 53.59 91.31 19.03
N LYS A 235 54.79 90.92 19.48
CA LYS A 235 55.36 89.58 19.22
C LYS A 235 54.47 88.45 19.74
N LEU A 236 53.82 88.62 20.89
CA LEU A 236 52.87 87.64 21.41
C LEU A 236 51.60 87.52 20.56
N ARG A 237 51.06 88.63 20.04
CA ARG A 237 49.93 88.60 19.10
C ARG A 237 50.31 87.88 17.81
N GLU A 238 51.51 88.12 17.29
CA GLU A 238 52.06 87.41 16.14
C GLU A 238 52.20 85.90 16.41
N ALA A 239 52.83 85.51 17.52
CA ALA A 239 52.98 84.10 17.90
C ALA A 239 51.62 83.38 18.11
N LYS A 240 50.63 84.08 18.68
CA LYS A 240 49.25 83.59 18.82
C LYS A 240 48.58 83.36 17.47
N ASN A 241 48.71 84.30 16.54
CA ASN A 241 48.22 84.14 15.18
C ASN A 241 48.91 82.97 14.47
N ASN A 242 50.23 82.81 14.64
CA ASN A 242 50.98 81.72 14.05
C ASN A 242 50.56 80.34 14.62
N ARG A 243 50.30 80.22 15.93
CA ARG A 243 49.70 78.99 16.49
C ARG A 243 48.31 78.72 15.91
N LEU A 244 47.44 79.73 15.83
CA LEU A 244 46.09 79.56 15.29
C LEU A 244 46.13 79.12 13.82
N ALA A 245 47.02 79.69 13.01
CA ALA A 245 47.27 79.27 11.63
C ALA A 245 47.78 77.82 11.55
N ALA A 246 48.77 77.44 12.37
CA ALA A 246 49.26 76.05 12.43
C ALA A 246 48.18 75.07 12.89
N GLN A 247 47.28 75.49 13.78
CA GLN A 247 46.17 74.65 14.26
C GLN A 247 45.08 74.47 13.20
N ALA A 248 44.73 75.52 12.45
CA ALA A 248 43.81 75.43 11.31
C ALA A 248 44.39 74.57 10.16
N ALA A 249 45.71 74.67 9.93
CA ALA A 249 46.41 73.80 8.98
C ALA A 249 46.35 72.32 9.40
N LEU A 250 46.55 72.02 10.69
CA LEU A 250 46.43 70.66 11.21
C LEU A 250 45.00 70.11 11.08
N ASP A 251 43.98 70.92 11.38
CA ASP A 251 42.57 70.54 11.27
C ASP A 251 42.19 70.21 9.81
N THR A 252 42.66 71.03 8.87
CA THR A 252 42.55 70.75 7.42
C THR A 252 43.20 69.42 7.05
N MET A 253 44.34 69.06 7.65
CA MET A 253 44.98 67.76 7.43
C MET A 253 44.21 66.58 8.05
N ILE A 254 43.50 66.76 9.17
CA ILE A 254 42.61 65.71 9.72
C ILE A 254 41.53 65.34 8.70
N HIS A 255 40.89 66.35 8.11
CA HIS A 255 39.92 66.14 7.03
C HIS A 255 40.55 65.52 5.78
N HIS A 256 41.77 65.93 5.40
CA HIS A 256 42.50 65.34 4.28
C HIS A 256 42.80 63.84 4.50
N VAL A 257 43.33 63.46 5.66
CA VAL A 257 43.58 62.06 6.03
C VAL A 257 42.28 61.24 6.01
N GLY A 258 41.19 61.80 6.56
CA GLY A 258 39.87 61.17 6.54
C GLY A 258 39.33 60.92 5.12
N HIS A 259 39.56 61.86 4.20
CA HIS A 259 39.23 61.71 2.79
C HIS A 259 40.06 60.60 2.12
N GLN A 260 41.38 60.62 2.26
CA GLN A 260 42.24 59.59 1.64
C GLN A 260 41.96 58.18 2.19
N TYR A 261 41.73 58.05 3.49
CA TYR A 261 41.36 56.76 4.09
C TYR A 261 39.99 56.26 3.59
N SER A 262 39.04 57.17 3.37
CA SER A 262 37.75 56.83 2.78
C SER A 262 37.88 56.37 1.32
N ALA A 263 38.74 57.01 0.53
CA ALA A 263 39.05 56.59 -0.83
C ALA A 263 39.75 55.21 -0.88
N ALA A 264 40.72 54.95 0.01
CA ALA A 264 41.36 53.64 0.14
C ALA A 264 40.35 52.54 0.51
N LYS A 265 39.43 52.82 1.42
CA LYS A 265 38.34 51.90 1.79
C LYS A 265 37.37 51.63 0.62
N GLN A 266 37.12 52.61 -0.25
CA GLN A 266 36.34 52.42 -1.47
C GLN A 266 37.07 51.53 -2.48
N ALA A 267 38.36 51.79 -2.73
CA ALA A 267 39.18 50.95 -3.62
C ALA A 267 39.27 49.49 -3.14
N GLN A 268 39.45 49.28 -1.83
CA GLN A 268 39.41 47.96 -1.21
C GLN A 268 38.07 47.24 -1.39
N ALA A 269 36.94 47.97 -1.36
CA ALA A 269 35.63 47.38 -1.64
C ALA A 269 35.50 46.94 -3.12
N VAL A 270 36.07 47.69 -4.07
CA VAL A 270 36.13 47.30 -5.49
C VAL A 270 36.99 46.05 -5.67
N LEU A 271 38.20 46.00 -5.10
CA LEU A 271 39.07 44.82 -5.15
C LEU A 271 38.38 43.58 -4.54
N LYS A 272 37.69 43.74 -3.41
CA LYS A 272 36.90 42.67 -2.77
C LYS A 272 35.80 42.14 -3.68
N ASN A 273 35.03 43.03 -4.33
CA ASN A 273 33.99 42.64 -5.28
C ASN A 273 34.56 41.89 -6.48
N THR A 274 35.66 42.39 -7.07
CA THR A 274 36.27 41.72 -8.22
C THR A 274 36.86 40.35 -7.87
N THR A 275 37.42 40.21 -6.67
CA THR A 275 37.88 38.91 -6.13
C THR A 275 36.74 37.91 -5.94
N ILE A 276 35.50 38.36 -5.72
CA ILE A 276 34.32 37.48 -5.66
C ILE A 276 33.95 36.95 -7.05
N TYR A 277 34.02 37.77 -8.10
CA TYR A 277 33.80 37.31 -9.49
C TYR A 277 34.84 36.27 -9.92
N GLU A 278 36.12 36.45 -9.55
CA GLU A 278 37.16 35.44 -9.80
C GLU A 278 36.81 34.10 -9.13
N LYS A 279 36.32 34.12 -7.89
CA LYS A 279 35.87 32.90 -7.18
C LYS A 279 34.70 32.21 -7.89
N TYR A 280 33.80 32.94 -8.54
CA TYR A 280 32.69 32.37 -9.30
C TYR A 280 33.12 31.63 -10.60
N THR A 281 34.37 31.77 -11.04
CA THR A 281 34.92 30.89 -12.10
C THR A 281 35.07 29.44 -11.61
N ARG A 282 35.13 29.21 -10.30
CA ARG A 282 35.29 27.91 -9.66
C ARG A 282 33.95 27.50 -9.04
N ILE A 283 33.17 26.73 -9.78
CA ILE A 283 31.89 26.22 -9.30
C ILE A 283 32.18 24.99 -8.43
N LEU A 284 31.92 25.13 -7.13
CA LEU A 284 32.07 24.10 -6.11
C LEU A 284 30.70 23.56 -5.69
N ALA A 285 30.64 22.31 -5.22
CA ALA A 285 29.43 21.78 -4.60
C ALA A 285 29.14 22.50 -3.27
N GLN A 286 27.88 22.86 -3.02
CA GLN A 286 27.49 23.51 -1.76
C GLN A 286 27.37 22.48 -0.62
N GLU A 287 26.81 21.31 -0.92
CA GLU A 287 26.62 20.20 0.03
C GLU A 287 27.08 18.86 -0.57
N ASP A 288 27.11 17.80 0.26
CA ASP A 288 27.41 16.44 -0.19
C ASP A 288 26.23 15.88 -1.03
N GLY A 289 26.51 15.30 -2.19
CA GLY A 289 25.47 14.79 -3.10
C GLY A 289 26.01 13.88 -4.21
N VAL A 290 25.15 13.53 -5.16
CA VAL A 290 25.49 12.73 -6.35
C VAL A 290 25.06 13.46 -7.61
N VAL A 291 25.92 13.48 -8.63
CA VAL A 291 25.61 14.11 -9.92
C VAL A 291 24.59 13.26 -10.67
N ILE A 292 23.36 13.75 -10.81
CA ILE A 292 22.29 13.06 -11.54
C ILE A 292 22.49 13.19 -13.05
N LYS A 293 22.77 14.42 -13.50
CA LYS A 293 22.75 14.78 -14.92
C LYS A 293 23.79 15.85 -15.21
N ARG A 294 24.50 15.68 -16.33
CA ARG A 294 25.34 16.69 -16.95
C ARG A 294 24.66 17.18 -18.22
N LEU A 295 24.55 18.49 -18.40
CA LEU A 295 23.86 19.13 -19.54
C LEU A 295 24.84 19.80 -20.50
N ILE A 296 26.00 20.24 -19.99
CA ILE A 296 27.04 20.92 -20.76
C ILE A 296 28.32 20.07 -20.78
N SER A 297 29.08 20.17 -21.87
CA SER A 297 30.41 19.54 -22.01
C SER A 297 31.54 20.58 -21.94
N PRO A 298 32.77 20.17 -21.58
CA PRO A 298 33.94 21.05 -21.68
C PRO A 298 34.10 21.66 -23.08
N GLY A 299 34.61 22.89 -23.14
CA GLY A 299 34.77 23.68 -24.37
C GLY A 299 33.61 24.63 -24.69
N VAL A 300 32.44 24.46 -24.08
CA VAL A 300 31.26 25.32 -24.28
C VAL A 300 31.36 26.60 -23.43
N VAL A 301 30.97 27.75 -24.00
CA VAL A 301 30.79 29.02 -23.26
C VAL A 301 29.42 29.01 -22.59
N VAL A 302 29.39 29.30 -21.29
CA VAL A 302 28.16 29.35 -20.49
C VAL A 302 27.94 30.76 -19.92
N THR A 303 26.68 31.18 -19.82
CA THR A 303 26.25 32.46 -19.24
C THR A 303 25.37 32.23 -18.02
N PRO A 304 25.23 33.22 -17.10
CA PRO A 304 24.32 33.12 -15.96
C PRO A 304 22.91 32.69 -16.36
N GLY A 305 22.33 31.76 -15.59
CA GLY A 305 21.04 31.13 -15.87
C GLY A 305 21.09 29.86 -16.73
N MET A 306 22.22 29.52 -17.38
CA MET A 306 22.37 28.22 -18.05
C MET A 306 22.66 27.09 -17.04
N MET A 307 21.78 26.09 -16.93
CA MET A 307 22.03 24.93 -16.07
C MET A 307 23.17 24.07 -16.65
N ILE A 308 24.24 23.84 -15.87
CA ILE A 308 25.41 23.06 -16.31
C ILE A 308 25.25 21.57 -15.95
N LEU A 309 24.79 21.31 -14.73
CA LEU A 309 24.60 19.98 -14.16
C LEU A 309 23.56 20.03 -13.05
N LYS A 310 23.09 18.86 -12.63
CA LYS A 310 22.15 18.68 -11.52
C LYS A 310 22.70 17.69 -10.50
N ILE A 311 22.68 18.05 -9.23
CA ILE A 311 23.08 17.24 -8.07
C ILE A 311 21.82 16.85 -7.28
N ALA A 312 21.78 15.62 -6.78
CA ALA A 312 20.80 15.17 -5.79
C ALA A 312 21.50 14.97 -4.44
N HIS A 313 20.90 15.47 -3.38
CA HIS A 313 21.28 15.15 -2.01
C HIS A 313 20.49 13.91 -1.58
N ILE A 314 21.18 12.77 -1.55
CA ILE A 314 20.55 11.44 -1.39
C ILE A 314 20.81 10.78 -0.04
N LYS A 315 21.43 11.49 0.93
CA LYS A 315 21.63 11.01 2.31
C LYS A 315 20.30 10.70 3.02
N GLN A 316 19.27 11.47 2.67
CA GLN A 316 17.88 11.12 2.88
C GLN A 316 17.22 11.05 1.49
N VAL A 317 16.18 10.24 1.37
CA VAL A 317 15.36 10.17 0.15
C VAL A 317 13.90 10.32 0.51
N ARG A 318 13.14 10.97 -0.38
CA ARG A 318 11.69 11.07 -0.31
C ARG A 318 11.10 9.96 -1.14
N VAL A 319 10.33 9.10 -0.50
CA VAL A 319 9.63 8.00 -1.15
C VAL A 319 8.18 8.41 -1.33
N GLN A 320 7.76 8.57 -2.59
CA GLN A 320 6.43 9.04 -2.96
C GLN A 320 5.67 7.96 -3.72
N ALA A 321 4.45 7.66 -3.29
CA ALA A 321 3.49 6.84 -4.03
C ALA A 321 2.20 7.60 -4.30
N GLU A 322 1.61 7.31 -5.45
CA GLU A 322 0.30 7.80 -5.86
C GLU A 322 -0.79 6.86 -5.34
N VAL A 323 -1.50 7.30 -4.29
CA VAL A 323 -2.52 6.51 -3.59
C VAL A 323 -3.92 6.90 -4.08
N ALA A 324 -4.79 5.94 -4.33
CA ALA A 324 -6.15 6.22 -4.79
C ALA A 324 -6.96 7.02 -3.75
N SER A 325 -7.87 7.86 -4.22
CA SER A 325 -8.68 8.75 -3.36
C SER A 325 -9.47 8.01 -2.27
N GLU A 326 -9.91 6.77 -2.50
CA GLU A 326 -10.62 5.94 -1.51
C GLU A 326 -9.72 5.54 -0.33
N ASP A 327 -8.48 5.13 -0.61
CA ASP A 327 -7.52 4.71 0.41
C ASP A 327 -6.88 5.90 1.13
N ALA A 328 -6.63 7.00 0.40
CA ALA A 328 -6.01 8.20 0.95
C ALA A 328 -6.78 8.75 2.16
N GLY A 329 -8.11 8.69 2.14
CA GLY A 329 -8.96 9.10 3.27
C GLY A 329 -8.81 8.25 4.55
N ARG A 330 -8.23 7.04 4.44
CA ARG A 330 -7.92 6.15 5.58
C ARG A 330 -6.49 6.35 6.10
N LEU A 331 -5.62 7.01 5.34
CA LEU A 331 -4.22 7.24 5.72
C LEU A 331 -4.08 8.44 6.66
N LYS A 332 -3.13 8.32 7.61
CA LYS A 332 -2.79 9.38 8.56
C LYS A 332 -1.27 9.55 8.64
N LEU A 333 -0.84 10.77 8.97
CA LEU A 333 0.57 11.06 9.26
C LEU A 333 1.08 10.14 10.37
N GLY A 334 2.29 9.61 10.20
CA GLY A 334 2.90 8.67 11.15
C GLY A 334 2.53 7.19 10.95
N ASN A 335 1.58 6.84 10.07
CA ASN A 335 1.30 5.45 9.69
C ASN A 335 2.57 4.75 9.20
N LYS A 336 2.75 3.48 9.55
CA LYS A 336 3.90 2.68 9.13
C LYS A 336 3.83 2.38 7.63
N VAL A 337 4.98 2.47 6.96
CA VAL A 337 5.16 2.08 5.55
C VAL A 337 6.31 1.09 5.50
N HIS A 338 6.09 -0.06 4.86
CA HIS A 338 7.12 -1.05 4.58
C HIS A 338 7.52 -0.92 3.11
N ILE A 339 8.75 -0.49 2.86
CA ILE A 339 9.30 -0.29 1.52
C ILE A 339 10.12 -1.51 1.11
N LYS A 340 9.82 -2.06 -0.07
CA LYS A 340 10.66 -3.04 -0.77
C LYS A 340 11.33 -2.39 -1.99
N GLY A 341 12.65 -2.52 -2.07
CA GLY A 341 13.40 -2.18 -3.28
C GLY A 341 13.06 -3.11 -4.44
N SER A 342 12.99 -2.59 -5.67
CA SER A 342 12.70 -3.39 -6.87
C SER A 342 13.76 -4.45 -7.22
N GLN A 343 14.92 -4.45 -6.54
CA GLN A 343 16.09 -5.28 -6.89
C GLN A 343 16.38 -6.33 -5.81
N GLY A 344 15.66 -7.47 -5.85
CA GLY A 344 16.03 -8.76 -5.23
C GLY A 344 16.23 -8.86 -3.72
N SER A 345 16.37 -7.76 -2.99
CA SER A 345 16.61 -7.73 -1.56
C SER A 345 15.29 -7.95 -0.80
N ASN A 346 15.22 -9.03 -0.02
CA ASN A 346 14.07 -9.32 0.85
C ASN A 346 14.00 -8.39 2.10
N GLU A 347 14.89 -7.40 2.19
CA GLU A 347 14.98 -6.45 3.30
C GLU A 347 13.91 -5.34 3.19
N GLU A 348 12.81 -5.51 3.91
CA GLU A 348 11.80 -4.47 4.13
C GLU A 348 12.38 -3.32 4.96
N THR A 349 12.47 -2.12 4.37
CA THR A 349 12.83 -0.91 5.12
C THR A 349 11.55 -0.29 5.68
N SER A 350 11.45 -0.19 7.00
CA SER A 350 10.29 0.41 7.67
C SER A 350 10.48 1.92 7.81
N ALA A 351 9.51 2.69 7.34
CA ALA A 351 9.42 4.14 7.45
C ALA A 351 8.04 4.57 7.98
N ARG A 352 7.80 5.89 8.02
CA ARG A 352 6.48 6.45 8.38
C ARG A 352 6.05 7.48 7.36
N ILE A 353 4.74 7.57 7.09
CA ILE A 353 4.17 8.67 6.31
C ILE A 353 4.55 9.99 6.99
N THR A 354 5.28 10.82 6.26
CA THR A 354 5.77 12.14 6.70
C THR A 354 4.86 13.24 6.19
N SER A 355 4.32 13.09 4.97
CA SER A 355 3.37 14.03 4.38
C SER A 355 2.32 13.28 3.54
N ILE A 356 1.11 13.82 3.49
CA ILE A 356 0.06 13.45 2.54
C ILE A 356 -0.31 14.75 1.83
N PHE A 357 -0.12 14.81 0.53
CA PHE A 357 -0.33 16.04 -0.23
C PHE A 357 -1.85 16.31 -0.31
N PRO A 358 -2.35 17.51 0.04
CA PRO A 358 -3.78 17.77 0.15
C PRO A 358 -4.48 17.98 -1.20
N ALA A 359 -3.72 18.11 -2.28
CA ALA A 359 -4.25 18.20 -3.64
C ALA A 359 -4.14 16.84 -4.32
N ALA A 360 -5.26 16.35 -4.87
CA ALA A 360 -5.25 15.20 -5.77
C ALA A 360 -4.78 15.62 -7.17
N ASP A 361 -4.01 14.79 -7.85
CA ASP A 361 -3.72 14.97 -9.27
C ASP A 361 -5.02 14.73 -10.08
N PRO A 362 -5.48 15.70 -10.89
CA PRO A 362 -6.75 15.58 -11.61
C PRO A 362 -6.72 14.55 -12.74
N SER A 363 -5.53 14.14 -13.21
CA SER A 363 -5.35 13.18 -14.30
C SER A 363 -5.44 11.73 -13.82
N SER A 364 -4.83 11.41 -12.67
CA SER A 364 -4.82 10.07 -12.06
C SER A 364 -5.86 9.88 -10.96
N ARG A 365 -6.40 10.97 -10.38
CA ARG A 365 -7.29 10.99 -9.19
C ARG A 365 -6.65 10.35 -7.94
N THR A 366 -5.33 10.45 -7.86
CA THR A 366 -4.51 9.98 -6.74
C THR A 366 -4.04 11.15 -5.87
N PHE A 367 -3.71 10.85 -4.62
CA PHE A 367 -3.00 11.75 -3.72
C PHE A 367 -1.57 11.25 -3.53
N THR A 368 -0.59 12.14 -3.66
CA THR A 368 0.82 11.82 -3.39
C THR A 368 1.04 11.63 -1.89
N VAL A 369 1.48 10.43 -1.49
CA VAL A 369 1.83 10.10 -0.11
C VAL A 369 3.33 9.95 0.00
N GLU A 370 3.95 10.71 0.91
CA GLU A 370 5.40 10.78 1.07
C GLU A 370 5.87 10.20 2.41
N ALA A 371 6.92 9.39 2.36
CA ALA A 371 7.69 8.92 3.51
C ALA A 371 9.17 9.27 3.36
N LEU A 372 9.79 9.81 4.40
CA LEU A 372 11.25 10.02 4.44
C LEU A 372 11.98 8.74 4.86
N ILE A 373 13.08 8.44 4.15
CA ILE A 373 13.98 7.32 4.47
C ILE A 373 15.41 7.85 4.60
N ASN A 374 16.08 7.49 5.70
CA ASN A 374 17.53 7.67 5.85
C ASN A 374 18.23 6.64 4.96
N ASN A 375 18.98 7.12 3.97
CA ASN A 375 19.63 6.30 2.96
C ASN A 375 21.11 6.11 3.34
N THR A 376 21.33 5.47 4.49
CA THR A 376 22.68 5.13 4.98
C THR A 376 23.00 3.70 4.59
N THR A 377 24.16 3.46 3.99
CA THR A 377 24.70 2.10 3.89
C THR A 377 24.99 1.56 5.28
N SER A 378 24.52 0.34 5.55
CA SER A 378 25.12 -0.49 6.58
C SER A 378 26.53 -0.86 6.11
N ASP A 379 27.56 -0.33 6.77
CA ASP A 379 28.93 -0.79 6.59
C ASP A 379 29.04 -2.25 7.04
N THR A 380 28.82 -3.17 6.11
CA THR A 380 29.30 -4.55 6.21
C THR A 380 30.60 -4.64 5.42
N SER A 381 31.69 -4.76 6.16
CA SER A 381 33.01 -5.12 5.62
C SER A 381 32.89 -6.44 4.84
N SER A 382 33.68 -6.73 3.81
CA SER A 382 35.11 -6.47 3.64
C SER A 382 35.56 -6.80 2.20
N SER A 383 36.79 -6.42 1.84
CA SER A 383 37.51 -6.85 0.62
C SER A 383 36.86 -6.57 -0.74
N SER A 384 37.14 -5.38 -1.30
CA SER A 384 38.09 -5.30 -2.41
C SER A 384 38.48 -3.84 -2.67
N ASN A 385 39.69 -3.61 -3.17
CA ASN A 385 40.25 -2.27 -3.35
C ASN A 385 39.79 -1.68 -4.71
N GLN A 386 38.47 -1.62 -4.94
CA GLN A 386 37.87 -0.93 -6.09
C GLN A 386 37.15 0.34 -5.66
N VAL A 387 37.85 1.46 -5.83
CA VAL A 387 37.31 2.81 -5.64
C VAL A 387 36.25 3.09 -6.72
N GLY A 388 35.05 3.53 -6.33
CA GLY A 388 34.12 4.21 -7.23
C GLY A 388 32.94 3.38 -7.78
N SER A 389 32.59 2.23 -7.21
CA SER A 389 31.32 1.57 -7.55
C SER A 389 30.11 2.25 -6.87
N LEU A 390 28.93 2.16 -7.49
CA LEU A 390 27.66 2.81 -7.11
C LEU A 390 27.03 2.30 -5.79
N THR A 391 27.78 1.60 -4.95
CA THR A 391 27.31 0.84 -3.78
C THR A 391 27.12 1.66 -2.49
N ALA A 392 27.38 2.97 -2.49
CA ALA A 392 27.34 3.81 -1.29
C ALA A 392 25.93 4.24 -0.82
N TYR A 393 24.88 3.95 -1.59
CA TYR A 393 23.49 4.35 -1.28
C TYR A 393 22.51 3.25 -1.72
N LYS A 394 21.60 2.84 -0.82
CA LYS A 394 20.65 1.73 -1.06
C LYS A 394 19.49 2.12 -1.99
N TYR A 395 19.12 3.40 -1.96
CA TYR A 395 18.05 3.97 -2.78
C TYR A 395 18.61 5.06 -3.70
N LEU A 396 18.31 4.99 -4.99
CA LEU A 396 18.71 5.99 -5.99
C LEU A 396 17.49 6.78 -6.50
N PRO A 397 17.59 8.10 -6.73
CA PRO A 397 16.52 8.88 -7.32
C PRO A 397 16.07 8.31 -8.68
N GLY A 398 14.76 8.26 -8.91
CA GLY A 398 14.13 7.64 -10.08
C GLY A 398 13.89 6.14 -9.96
N GLN A 399 14.37 5.48 -8.90
CA GLN A 399 14.14 4.05 -8.69
C GLN A 399 12.68 3.75 -8.31
N TYR A 400 12.11 2.71 -8.92
CA TYR A 400 10.82 2.15 -8.53
C TYR A 400 10.93 1.30 -7.27
N ILE A 401 9.92 1.38 -6.42
CA ILE A 401 9.81 0.66 -5.15
C ILE A 401 8.36 0.28 -4.86
N VAL A 402 8.15 -0.73 -4.03
CA VAL A 402 6.81 -1.14 -3.58
C VAL A 402 6.63 -0.69 -2.14
N MET A 403 5.59 0.11 -1.91
CA MET A 403 5.21 0.64 -0.60
C MET A 403 3.98 -0.10 -0.09
N LYS A 404 4.13 -0.89 0.97
CA LYS A 404 3.02 -1.46 1.73
C LYS A 404 2.70 -0.53 2.89
N ILE A 405 1.63 0.24 2.75
CA ILE A 405 1.21 1.30 3.68
C ILE A 405 0.13 0.73 4.61
N SER A 406 0.32 0.80 5.92
CA SER A 406 -0.72 0.43 6.89
C SER A 406 -1.83 1.50 6.94
N THR A 407 -3.10 1.10 6.87
CA THR A 407 -4.26 2.01 6.91
C THR A 407 -4.70 2.40 8.32
N GLY A 408 -3.83 2.20 9.34
CA GLY A 408 -4.17 2.31 10.75
C GLY A 408 -4.91 1.07 11.29
N GLU A 409 -5.23 1.10 12.58
CA GLU A 409 -6.06 0.11 13.26
C GLU A 409 -7.43 0.71 13.58
N HIS A 410 -8.50 -0.06 13.36
CA HIS A 410 -9.84 0.26 13.87
C HIS A 410 -10.61 -1.01 14.24
N GLU A 411 -11.56 -0.92 15.16
CA GLU A 411 -12.37 -2.05 15.60
C GLU A 411 -13.51 -2.36 14.62
N GLY A 412 -13.34 -3.44 13.86
CA GLY A 412 -14.35 -3.97 12.93
C GLY A 412 -14.93 -5.29 13.42
N LEU A 413 -16.10 -5.69 12.92
CA LEU A 413 -16.59 -7.07 13.05
C LEU A 413 -15.74 -7.94 12.13
N THR A 414 -15.01 -8.92 12.65
CA THR A 414 -14.06 -9.71 11.84
C THR A 414 -14.38 -11.19 11.79
N VAL A 415 -14.17 -11.80 10.63
CA VAL A 415 -14.23 -13.25 10.38
C VAL A 415 -12.87 -13.75 9.88
N PRO A 416 -12.52 -15.04 10.05
CA PRO A 416 -11.35 -15.61 9.39
C PRO A 416 -11.46 -15.45 7.87
N THR A 417 -10.38 -15.04 7.20
CA THR A 417 -10.38 -14.80 5.73
C THR A 417 -10.71 -16.10 4.95
N SER A 418 -10.43 -17.27 5.53
CA SER A 418 -10.80 -18.59 5.01
C SER A 418 -12.30 -18.94 5.05
N ALA A 419 -13.11 -18.18 5.82
CA ALA A 419 -14.56 -18.36 5.88
C ALA A 419 -15.32 -17.70 4.72
N ILE A 420 -14.66 -16.78 4.00
CA ILE A 420 -15.26 -16.04 2.90
C ILE A 420 -15.22 -16.87 1.62
N ILE A 421 -16.37 -16.97 0.97
CA ILE A 421 -16.61 -17.73 -0.24
C ILE A 421 -17.06 -16.76 -1.32
N TRP A 422 -16.50 -16.87 -2.51
CA TRP A 422 -16.89 -16.05 -3.65
C TRP A 422 -17.79 -16.87 -4.58
N ARG A 423 -19.03 -16.41 -4.77
CA ARG A 423 -19.99 -16.96 -5.74
C ARG A 423 -20.71 -15.81 -6.44
N GLU A 424 -20.87 -15.92 -7.76
CA GLU A 424 -21.58 -14.92 -8.59
C GLU A 424 -21.10 -13.47 -8.39
N GLY A 425 -19.81 -13.28 -8.06
CA GLY A 425 -19.22 -11.97 -7.81
C GLY A 425 -19.50 -11.36 -6.42
N LYS A 426 -20.20 -12.07 -5.54
CA LYS A 426 -20.48 -11.65 -4.16
C LYS A 426 -19.64 -12.42 -3.14
N ALA A 427 -19.33 -11.76 -2.03
CA ALA A 427 -18.79 -12.40 -0.85
C ALA A 427 -19.93 -13.01 -0.01
N GLN A 428 -19.78 -14.27 0.36
CA GLN A 428 -20.74 -15.03 1.15
C GLN A 428 -20.02 -15.78 2.26
N VAL A 429 -20.72 -16.08 3.35
CA VAL A 429 -20.24 -16.97 4.42
C VAL A 429 -21.31 -17.99 4.78
N TRP A 430 -20.88 -19.13 5.31
CA TRP A 430 -21.76 -20.08 5.96
C TRP A 430 -21.95 -19.71 7.43
N LYS A 431 -23.19 -19.51 7.86
CA LYS A 431 -23.57 -19.31 9.26
C LYS A 431 -24.16 -20.61 9.83
N SER A 432 -23.70 -21.00 11.02
CA SER A 432 -24.19 -22.13 11.81
C SER A 432 -25.16 -21.63 12.89
N GLY A 433 -26.25 -22.33 13.12
CA GLY A 433 -27.21 -22.01 14.18
C GLY A 433 -28.41 -22.93 14.18
N SER A 434 -29.32 -22.81 15.16
CA SER A 434 -30.54 -23.62 15.16
C SER A 434 -31.55 -23.13 14.12
N SER A 435 -32.41 -24.03 13.61
CA SER A 435 -33.49 -23.66 12.67
C SER A 435 -34.36 -22.50 13.18
N SER A 436 -34.52 -22.37 14.51
CA SER A 436 -35.19 -21.25 15.17
C SER A 436 -34.41 -19.92 15.16
N ALA A 437 -33.08 -19.94 15.05
CA ALA A 437 -32.25 -18.74 14.90
C ALA A 437 -32.33 -18.16 13.47
N PHE A 438 -32.76 -18.96 12.50
CA PHE A 438 -33.02 -18.56 11.11
C PHE A 438 -34.51 -18.31 10.81
N ALA A 439 -35.40 -18.64 11.75
CA ALA A 439 -36.85 -18.54 11.59
C ALA A 439 -37.39 -17.09 11.73
N GLY A 440 -37.16 -16.29 10.71
CA GLY A 440 -38.02 -15.16 10.35
C GLY A 440 -37.83 -13.86 11.14
N SER A 441 -37.28 -12.84 10.47
CA SER A 441 -37.42 -11.44 10.86
C SER A 441 -38.89 -11.09 11.11
N SER A 442 -39.22 -10.54 12.28
CA SER A 442 -40.54 -10.00 12.61
C SER A 442 -41.05 -9.03 11.54
N LYS A 443 -42.01 -9.47 10.72
CA LYS A 443 -42.64 -8.61 9.70
C LYS A 443 -43.77 -7.80 10.34
N TYR A 444 -43.64 -6.48 10.29
CA TYR A 444 -44.62 -5.51 10.74
C TYR A 444 -45.39 -4.99 9.53
N GLN A 445 -46.72 -4.93 9.62
CA GLN A 445 -47.61 -4.57 8.50
C GLN A 445 -48.58 -3.46 8.92
N CYS A 446 -48.94 -2.58 7.98
CA CYS A 446 -49.93 -1.54 8.26
C CYS A 446 -51.35 -2.10 8.16
N PRO A 447 -52.21 -1.95 9.19
CA PRO A 447 -53.59 -2.46 9.14
C PRO A 447 -54.47 -1.76 8.09
N MET A 448 -54.09 -0.56 7.64
CA MET A 448 -54.80 0.18 6.57
C MET A 448 -54.17 0.00 5.19
N HIS A 449 -52.91 -0.45 5.11
CA HIS A 449 -52.16 -0.56 3.85
C HIS A 449 -51.45 -1.92 3.82
N PRO A 450 -52.13 -3.00 3.40
CA PRO A 450 -51.59 -4.37 3.43
C PRO A 450 -50.29 -4.56 2.64
N GLU A 451 -50.05 -3.72 1.63
CA GLU A 451 -48.82 -3.67 0.82
C GLU A 451 -47.57 -3.22 1.60
N VAL A 452 -47.74 -2.49 2.71
CA VAL A 452 -46.63 -1.89 3.46
C VAL A 452 -46.16 -2.85 4.54
N ILE A 453 -45.06 -3.55 4.24
CA ILE A 453 -44.42 -4.56 5.11
C ILE A 453 -42.99 -4.10 5.44
N SER A 454 -42.62 -4.12 6.71
CA SER A 454 -41.29 -3.74 7.23
C SER A 454 -40.68 -4.85 8.08
N GLY A 455 -39.36 -5.03 8.02
CA GLY A 455 -38.61 -5.91 8.93
C GLY A 455 -38.23 -5.27 10.27
N LYS A 456 -38.65 -4.01 10.52
CA LYS A 456 -38.37 -3.24 11.74
C LYS A 456 -39.66 -2.53 12.24
N PRO A 457 -39.86 -2.37 13.56
CA PRO A 457 -40.99 -1.62 14.10
C PRO A 457 -40.89 -0.14 13.72
N GLY A 458 -42.02 0.50 13.43
CA GLY A 458 -42.08 1.91 13.03
C GLY A 458 -43.46 2.34 12.55
N LYS A 459 -43.57 3.57 12.05
CA LYS A 459 -44.81 4.15 11.51
C LYS A 459 -44.92 3.92 10.01
N CYS A 460 -46.14 3.68 9.53
CA CYS A 460 -46.42 3.49 8.11
C CYS A 460 -46.19 4.81 7.33
N PRO A 461 -45.30 4.85 6.31
CA PRO A 461 -45.06 6.07 5.53
C PRO A 461 -46.27 6.53 4.70
N LYS A 462 -47.26 5.66 4.44
CA LYS A 462 -48.51 6.03 3.74
C LYS A 462 -49.57 6.68 4.65
N CYS A 463 -49.56 6.44 5.98
CA CYS A 463 -50.66 6.89 6.85
C CYS A 463 -50.32 7.17 8.33
N GLY A 464 -49.04 7.16 8.72
CA GLY A 464 -48.58 7.56 10.06
C GLY A 464 -48.94 6.64 11.25
N MET A 465 -49.78 5.63 11.05
CA MET A 465 -50.11 4.64 12.09
C MET A 465 -48.98 3.63 12.32
N ASP A 466 -48.84 3.16 13.56
CA ASP A 466 -47.83 2.18 13.95
C ASP A 466 -48.09 0.83 13.26
N LEU A 467 -47.03 0.25 12.68
CA LEU A 467 -47.08 -1.05 12.01
C LEU A 467 -47.26 -2.16 13.06
N LYS A 468 -48.28 -3.00 12.88
CA LYS A 468 -48.58 -4.09 13.83
C LYS A 468 -47.86 -5.38 13.42
N LEU A 469 -47.48 -6.18 14.42
CA LEU A 469 -46.77 -7.44 14.23
C LEU A 469 -47.72 -8.50 13.63
N THR A 470 -47.51 -8.91 12.38
CA THR A 470 -48.37 -9.90 11.72
C THR A 470 -47.90 -11.31 12.07
N LYS A 471 -48.53 -11.94 13.07
CA LYS A 471 -48.31 -13.37 13.37
C LYS A 471 -49.02 -14.25 12.34
N GLN A 472 -48.33 -14.63 11.27
CA GLN A 472 -48.72 -15.77 10.44
C GLN A 472 -47.80 -16.96 10.70
N GLY A 473 -48.31 -17.88 11.52
CA GLY A 473 -47.76 -19.21 11.75
C GLY A 473 -48.85 -20.02 12.46
N LYS A 474 -49.30 -21.12 11.84
CA LYS A 474 -50.25 -22.03 12.48
C LYS A 474 -49.63 -22.58 13.76
N GLU A 475 -50.43 -22.70 14.81
CA GLU A 475 -49.99 -23.26 16.09
C GLU A 475 -49.32 -24.62 15.91
N SER A 476 -48.03 -24.69 16.16
CA SER A 476 -47.34 -25.97 16.37
C SER A 476 -47.81 -26.53 17.71
N LYS A 477 -48.63 -27.59 17.67
CA LYS A 477 -48.96 -28.40 18.86
C LYS A 477 -47.67 -28.78 19.61
N PRO A 478 -47.69 -28.86 20.95
CA PRO A 478 -46.50 -29.23 21.71
C PRO A 478 -45.97 -30.59 21.24
N VAL A 479 -44.66 -30.68 21.05
CA VAL A 479 -43.98 -31.89 20.57
C VAL A 479 -44.24 -33.01 21.57
N LYS A 480 -44.98 -34.04 21.14
CA LYS A 480 -45.24 -35.22 21.97
C LYS A 480 -43.95 -36.00 22.17
N LYS A 481 -43.64 -36.37 23.41
CA LYS A 481 -42.53 -37.29 23.72
C LYS A 481 -42.88 -38.68 23.19
N GLN A 482 -42.01 -39.24 22.34
CA GLN A 482 -42.16 -40.59 21.82
C GLN A 482 -41.32 -41.58 22.61
N TYR A 483 -41.90 -42.74 22.88
CA TYR A 483 -41.33 -43.82 23.68
C TYR A 483 -41.17 -45.06 22.81
N THR A 484 -40.03 -45.75 22.92
CA THR A 484 -39.67 -46.93 22.12
C THR A 484 -39.25 -48.12 22.99
N CYS A 485 -39.37 -49.35 22.48
CA CYS A 485 -38.95 -50.55 23.19
C CYS A 485 -37.49 -50.89 22.88
N THR A 486 -36.68 -51.19 23.90
CA THR A 486 -35.28 -51.60 23.76
C THR A 486 -35.09 -52.85 22.90
N MET A 487 -36.05 -53.79 22.94
CA MET A 487 -36.02 -55.05 22.19
C MET A 487 -36.79 -55.01 20.86
N HIS A 488 -37.65 -54.02 20.65
CA HIS A 488 -38.49 -53.90 19.45
C HIS A 488 -38.53 -52.43 18.98
N PRO A 489 -37.47 -51.94 18.30
CA PRO A 489 -37.32 -50.52 17.95
C PRO A 489 -38.40 -49.97 16.99
N GLU A 490 -39.10 -50.85 16.29
CA GLU A 490 -40.25 -50.54 15.43
C GLU A 490 -41.48 -50.02 16.21
N VAL A 491 -41.56 -50.31 17.51
CA VAL A 491 -42.72 -50.01 18.34
C VAL A 491 -42.57 -48.64 18.99
N ILE A 492 -43.01 -47.62 18.28
CA ILE A 492 -43.02 -46.23 18.74
C ILE A 492 -44.43 -45.86 19.23
N LYS A 493 -44.54 -45.30 20.45
CA LYS A 493 -45.81 -44.78 20.99
C LYS A 493 -45.65 -43.36 21.54
N ASP A 494 -46.73 -42.58 21.42
CA ASP A 494 -46.85 -41.19 21.90
C ASP A 494 -47.02 -41.06 23.44
N ALA A 495 -46.94 -42.16 24.19
CA ALA A 495 -47.15 -42.20 25.64
C ALA A 495 -46.35 -43.35 26.29
N PRO A 496 -45.92 -43.21 27.57
CA PRO A 496 -45.25 -44.28 28.30
C PRO A 496 -46.20 -45.46 28.56
N GLY A 497 -45.66 -46.68 28.55
CA GLY A 497 -46.42 -47.90 28.81
C GLY A 497 -45.67 -49.16 28.38
N LYS A 498 -46.36 -50.30 28.41
CA LYS A 498 -45.82 -51.62 28.06
C LYS A 498 -45.80 -51.84 26.53
N CYS A 499 -44.74 -52.47 26.04
CA CYS A 499 -44.59 -52.87 24.64
C CYS A 499 -45.55 -54.03 24.29
N PRO A 500 -46.44 -53.92 23.30
CA PRO A 500 -47.38 -54.97 22.93
C PRO A 500 -46.73 -56.22 22.31
N LYS A 501 -45.46 -56.17 21.88
CA LYS A 501 -44.72 -57.34 21.37
C LYS A 501 -44.02 -58.17 22.46
N CYS A 502 -43.62 -57.57 23.59
CA CYS A 502 -42.82 -58.26 24.62
C CYS A 502 -43.07 -57.88 26.09
N GLY A 503 -44.02 -56.98 26.39
CA GLY A 503 -44.39 -56.63 27.77
C GLY A 503 -43.37 -55.78 28.56
N MET A 504 -42.24 -55.38 27.98
CA MET A 504 -41.29 -54.45 28.63
C MET A 504 -41.72 -52.98 28.51
N ASP A 505 -41.29 -52.14 29.45
CA ASP A 505 -41.65 -50.71 29.45
C ASP A 505 -40.92 -49.92 28.35
N LEU A 506 -41.64 -48.96 27.75
CA LEU A 506 -41.14 -48.11 26.68
C LEU A 506 -40.34 -46.92 27.24
N VAL A 507 -39.15 -46.69 26.69
CA VAL A 507 -38.18 -45.69 27.14
C VAL A 507 -38.24 -44.45 26.23
N PRO A 508 -38.16 -43.21 26.75
CA PRO A 508 -38.23 -41.99 25.93
C PRO A 508 -37.05 -41.86 24.97
N LYS A 509 -37.32 -41.36 23.76
CA LYS A 509 -36.32 -41.13 22.70
C LYS A 509 -35.88 -39.66 22.66
N GLU A 510 -34.62 -39.39 22.99
CA GLU A 510 -33.98 -38.08 22.83
C GLU A 510 -33.61 -37.82 21.35
N LEU A 511 -33.68 -36.57 20.90
CA LEU A 511 -33.35 -36.15 19.52
C LEU A 511 -32.11 -35.26 19.52
N GLY A 512 -30.99 -35.76 18.98
CA GLY A 512 -29.73 -35.04 18.81
C GLY A 512 -29.56 -34.41 17.42
N GLY A 513 -28.84 -33.29 17.35
CA GLY A 513 -28.58 -32.52 16.11
C GLY A 513 -29.40 -31.23 16.04
N LYS A 514 -28.85 -30.11 16.55
CA LYS A 514 -29.58 -28.83 16.69
C LYS A 514 -29.19 -27.72 15.72
N ASN A 515 -28.10 -27.84 14.96
CA ASN A 515 -27.60 -26.77 14.10
C ASN A 515 -27.69 -27.10 12.60
N GLU A 516 -28.19 -26.15 11.82
CA GLU A 516 -28.29 -26.14 10.36
C GLU A 516 -27.35 -25.06 9.79
N ALA A 517 -26.81 -25.29 8.60
CA ALA A 517 -25.95 -24.32 7.91
C ALA A 517 -26.72 -23.51 6.86
N HIS A 518 -26.60 -22.19 6.91
CA HIS A 518 -27.22 -21.28 5.95
C HIS A 518 -26.17 -20.35 5.32
N LEU A 519 -26.36 -20.07 4.03
CA LEU A 519 -25.50 -19.17 3.27
C LEU A 519 -26.00 -17.73 3.46
N VAL A 520 -25.09 -16.79 3.76
CA VAL A 520 -25.40 -15.39 4.04
C VAL A 520 -24.53 -14.50 3.15
N ASP A 521 -25.16 -13.60 2.37
CA ASP A 521 -24.49 -12.52 1.62
C ASP A 521 -23.90 -11.51 2.62
N ILE A 522 -22.64 -11.12 2.41
CA ILE A 522 -21.94 -10.14 3.26
C ILE A 522 -21.24 -9.07 2.42
N GLU A 523 -21.12 -7.87 2.99
CA GLU A 523 -20.24 -6.81 2.47
C GLU A 523 -18.94 -6.82 3.30
N ILE A 524 -17.79 -6.83 2.62
CA ILE A 524 -16.47 -6.94 3.26
C ILE A 524 -15.73 -5.59 3.29
N GLY A 525 -14.95 -5.39 4.34
CA GLY A 525 -14.13 -4.20 4.57
C GLY A 525 -12.63 -4.48 4.44
N LEU A 526 -11.83 -4.00 5.40
CA LEU A 526 -10.40 -4.27 5.43
C LEU A 526 -10.12 -5.77 5.58
N SER A 527 -9.14 -6.28 4.84
CA SER A 527 -8.71 -7.69 4.89
C SER A 527 -7.21 -7.79 5.19
N ASN A 528 -6.87 -8.76 6.02
CA ASN A 528 -5.50 -9.21 6.25
C ASN A 528 -5.41 -10.75 6.03
N PRO A 529 -4.20 -11.35 6.01
CA PRO A 529 -4.04 -12.77 5.70
C PRO A 529 -4.79 -13.75 6.60
N GLU A 530 -5.16 -13.34 7.83
CA GLU A 530 -5.81 -14.19 8.82
C GLU A 530 -7.30 -13.87 8.96
N ARG A 531 -7.66 -12.58 8.99
CA ARG A 531 -9.03 -12.08 9.21
C ARG A 531 -9.43 -10.98 8.25
N THR A 532 -10.73 -10.90 7.98
CA THR A 532 -11.37 -9.89 7.14
C THR A 532 -12.54 -9.27 7.89
N GLU A 533 -12.69 -7.96 7.74
CA GLU A 533 -13.80 -7.17 8.26
C GLU A 533 -15.09 -7.40 7.47
N VAL A 534 -16.22 -7.42 8.19
CA VAL A 534 -17.56 -7.51 7.64
C VAL A 534 -18.33 -6.25 7.99
N LEU A 535 -18.70 -5.48 6.97
CA LEU A 535 -19.42 -4.21 7.07
C LEU A 535 -20.93 -4.44 7.24
N SER A 536 -21.48 -5.48 6.60
CA SER A 536 -22.89 -5.85 6.71
C SER A 536 -23.13 -7.36 6.46
N GLY A 537 -24.28 -7.86 6.93
CA GLY A 537 -24.73 -9.26 6.76
C GLY A 537 -24.58 -10.15 8.00
N LEU A 538 -23.63 -9.85 8.90
CA LEU A 538 -23.41 -10.60 10.15
C LEU A 538 -23.62 -9.74 11.41
N SER A 539 -23.81 -10.40 12.55
CA SER A 539 -23.87 -9.79 13.88
C SER A 539 -22.81 -10.36 14.82
N GLU A 540 -22.48 -9.61 15.86
CA GLU A 540 -21.51 -10.03 16.88
C GLU A 540 -22.00 -11.29 17.62
N GLY A 541 -21.11 -12.27 17.78
CA GLY A 541 -21.43 -13.57 18.38
C GLY A 541 -21.99 -14.62 17.41
N ASP A 542 -22.24 -14.28 16.15
CA ASP A 542 -22.62 -15.27 15.13
C ASP A 542 -21.52 -16.33 14.92
N GLU A 543 -21.90 -17.59 14.63
CA GLU A 543 -20.96 -18.67 14.33
C GLU A 543 -20.82 -18.84 12.80
N VAL A 544 -19.63 -18.55 12.27
CA VAL A 544 -19.30 -18.72 10.84
C VAL A 544 -18.39 -19.93 10.59
N VAL A 545 -18.60 -20.61 9.47
CA VAL A 545 -17.83 -21.80 9.09
C VAL A 545 -16.59 -21.41 8.29
N TYR A 546 -15.39 -21.74 8.80
CA TYR A 546 -14.12 -21.44 8.13
C TYR A 546 -13.43 -22.67 7.50
N ALA A 547 -13.89 -23.89 7.79
CA ALA A 547 -13.46 -25.11 7.12
C ALA A 547 -14.56 -26.19 7.14
N GLY A 548 -14.52 -27.13 6.19
CA GLY A 548 -15.52 -28.20 6.03
C GLY A 548 -16.71 -27.84 5.12
N TYR A 549 -16.70 -26.66 4.50
CA TYR A 549 -17.83 -26.17 3.69
C TYR A 549 -17.88 -26.65 2.24
N ALA A 550 -16.92 -27.45 1.77
CA ALA A 550 -16.76 -27.79 0.35
C ALA A 550 -18.00 -28.45 -0.28
N ASN A 551 -18.65 -29.35 0.46
CA ASN A 551 -19.85 -30.08 0.02
C ASN A 551 -21.13 -29.62 0.75
N LEU A 552 -21.09 -28.45 1.39
CA LEU A 552 -22.17 -27.96 2.24
C LEU A 552 -23.29 -27.32 1.38
N GLN A 553 -24.53 -27.68 1.68
CA GLN A 553 -25.74 -27.14 1.04
C GLN A 553 -26.62 -26.42 2.09
N PRO A 554 -27.44 -25.43 1.69
CA PRO A 554 -28.31 -24.72 2.62
C PRO A 554 -29.30 -25.68 3.31
N GLY A 555 -29.41 -25.58 4.63
CA GLY A 555 -30.26 -26.45 5.45
C GLY A 555 -29.67 -27.82 5.79
N MET A 556 -28.40 -28.08 5.46
CA MET A 556 -27.72 -29.29 5.95
C MET A 556 -27.45 -29.20 7.46
N ALA A 557 -27.66 -30.31 8.17
CA ALA A 557 -27.27 -30.46 9.57
C ALA A 557 -25.74 -30.49 9.70
N VAL A 558 -25.21 -29.76 10.67
CA VAL A 558 -23.77 -29.58 10.88
C VAL A 558 -23.35 -29.79 12.33
N VAL A 559 -22.13 -30.29 12.53
CA VAL A 559 -21.53 -30.53 13.85
C VAL A 559 -20.20 -29.79 13.95
N ALA A 560 -20.13 -28.85 14.90
CA ALA A 560 -18.89 -28.15 15.24
C ALA A 560 -17.83 -29.17 15.71
N THR A 561 -16.68 -29.15 15.06
CA THR A 561 -15.58 -30.10 15.25
C THR A 561 -14.25 -29.35 15.32
N GLU A 562 -13.26 -29.87 16.02
CA GLU A 562 -11.89 -29.30 16.02
C GLU A 562 -11.13 -29.72 14.76
N TRP A 563 -10.45 -28.77 14.11
CA TRP A 563 -9.74 -28.99 12.84
C TRP A 563 -8.25 -28.69 12.95
N GLY A 564 -7.43 -29.53 12.30
CA GLY A 564 -6.00 -29.32 12.09
C GLY A 564 -5.69 -29.07 10.61
N LYS A 565 -4.39 -28.92 10.29
CA LYS A 565 -3.91 -28.61 8.92
C LYS A 565 -4.30 -29.64 7.84
N ALA A 566 -4.74 -30.83 8.21
CA ALA A 566 -5.10 -31.93 7.31
C ALA A 566 -6.58 -32.37 7.40
N GLY A 567 -7.43 -31.65 8.15
CA GLY A 567 -8.85 -32.00 8.35
C GLY A 567 -9.28 -32.06 9.82
N PRO A 568 -10.48 -32.61 10.12
CA PRO A 568 -10.99 -32.73 11.48
C PRO A 568 -10.12 -33.67 12.34
N LEU A 569 -9.78 -33.24 13.55
CA LEU A 569 -8.93 -33.99 14.48
C LEU A 569 -9.65 -35.22 15.10
N LYS A 570 -10.98 -35.17 15.15
CA LYS A 570 -11.86 -36.28 15.54
C LYS A 570 -13.11 -36.22 14.66
N LEU A 571 -13.54 -37.35 14.12
CA LEU A 571 -14.84 -37.46 13.46
C LEU A 571 -15.95 -37.64 14.51
N PRO A 572 -17.16 -37.09 14.30
CA PRO A 572 -18.29 -37.29 15.22
C PRO A 572 -18.66 -38.77 15.32
N THR A 573 -19.10 -39.21 16.50
CA THR A 573 -19.41 -40.63 16.71
C THR A 573 -20.75 -41.00 16.07
N ALA A 574 -20.97 -42.29 15.80
CA ALA A 574 -22.25 -42.75 15.24
C ALA A 574 -23.47 -42.41 16.12
N SER A 575 -23.25 -42.16 17.42
CA SER A 575 -24.26 -41.67 18.36
C SER A 575 -24.68 -40.21 18.10
N ASP A 576 -23.78 -39.39 17.58
CA ASP A 576 -23.99 -37.97 17.30
C ASP A 576 -24.66 -37.73 15.93
N VAL A 577 -24.74 -38.78 15.10
CA VAL A 577 -25.16 -38.73 13.68
C VAL A 577 -26.21 -39.80 13.37
N GLN A 578 -27.19 -39.99 14.26
CA GLN A 578 -28.19 -41.07 14.14
C GLN A 578 -29.25 -40.83 13.03
N SER A 579 -28.90 -41.09 11.77
CA SER A 579 -29.85 -41.61 10.76
C SER A 579 -29.21 -42.04 9.42
N ASN A 580 -28.44 -43.14 9.39
CA ASN A 580 -28.39 -44.07 8.23
C ASN A 580 -27.38 -45.23 8.42
N ARG A 581 -27.85 -46.48 8.41
CA ARG A 581 -27.09 -47.61 7.84
C ARG A 581 -27.97 -48.85 7.61
N LEU A 582 -27.77 -49.48 6.45
CA LEU A 582 -28.14 -50.85 6.04
C LEU A 582 -29.64 -51.15 5.85
N ASP A 583 -29.95 -51.82 4.73
CA ASP A 583 -31.24 -52.42 4.40
C ASP A 583 -31.21 -53.96 4.51
N SER A 584 -32.36 -54.59 4.34
CA SER A 584 -32.73 -55.84 5.03
C SER A 584 -32.28 -57.16 4.39
N ALA A 585 -31.41 -57.13 3.37
CA ALA A 585 -31.03 -58.33 2.61
C ALA A 585 -29.52 -58.65 2.56
N ASN A 586 -28.64 -57.73 2.98
CA ASN A 586 -27.19 -57.96 3.16
C ASN A 586 -26.44 -58.55 1.94
N ASN A 587 -26.90 -58.27 0.72
CA ASN A 587 -26.28 -58.68 -0.55
C ASN A 587 -25.56 -57.50 -1.22
N TRP A 588 -24.44 -57.76 -1.90
CA TRP A 588 -23.69 -56.77 -2.68
C TRP A 588 -23.47 -57.28 -4.11
N THR A 589 -23.64 -56.41 -5.11
CA THR A 589 -23.49 -56.74 -6.54
C THR A 589 -22.79 -55.62 -7.30
N HIS A 590 -21.91 -55.99 -8.24
CA HIS A 590 -21.23 -55.08 -9.19
C HIS A 590 -21.28 -55.66 -10.60
N GLU A 591 -21.38 -54.79 -11.61
CA GLU A 591 -21.41 -55.16 -13.03
C GLU A 591 -20.44 -54.27 -13.82
N GLU A 592 -19.55 -54.88 -14.61
CA GLU A 592 -18.52 -54.18 -15.37
C GLU A 592 -18.29 -54.82 -16.75
N MET A 593 -17.93 -54.01 -17.74
CA MET A 593 -17.60 -54.47 -19.09
C MET A 593 -16.09 -54.59 -19.26
N SER A 594 -15.60 -55.75 -19.69
CA SER A 594 -14.19 -55.95 -20.02
C SER A 594 -14.03 -56.59 -21.39
N GLY A 595 -13.57 -55.80 -22.36
CA GLY A 595 -13.46 -56.21 -23.76
C GLY A 595 -14.82 -56.63 -24.35
N ALA A 596 -14.92 -57.89 -24.78
CA ALA A 596 -16.16 -58.47 -25.34
C ALA A 596 -17.04 -59.17 -24.30
N LEU A 597 -16.77 -59.01 -23.00
CA LEU A 597 -17.44 -59.71 -21.89
C LEU A 597 -18.14 -58.73 -20.94
N ILE A 598 -19.28 -59.16 -20.41
CA ILE A 598 -19.96 -58.56 -19.27
C ILE A 598 -19.67 -59.43 -18.05
N LEU A 599 -19.11 -58.79 -17.02
CA LEU A 599 -18.75 -59.39 -15.73
C LEU A 599 -19.78 -58.99 -14.70
N LYS A 600 -20.50 -59.98 -14.15
CA LYS A 600 -21.41 -59.77 -13.00
C LYS A 600 -20.82 -60.46 -11.78
N ILE A 601 -20.56 -59.68 -10.74
CA ILE A 601 -20.02 -60.16 -9.46
C ILE A 601 -21.10 -59.97 -8.40
N SER A 602 -21.39 -61.03 -7.67
CA SER A 602 -22.26 -60.99 -6.49
C SER A 602 -21.56 -61.63 -5.30
N LEU A 603 -21.67 -61.02 -4.13
CA LEU A 603 -21.46 -61.70 -2.86
C LEU A 603 -22.77 -62.33 -2.42
N GLU A 604 -22.77 -63.65 -2.26
CA GLU A 604 -23.88 -64.37 -1.60
C GLU A 604 -23.51 -64.69 -0.14
N PRO A 605 -24.39 -64.40 0.84
CA PRO A 605 -24.19 -64.79 2.23
C PRO A 605 -24.23 -66.32 2.42
N PRO A 606 -23.57 -66.84 3.46
CA PRO A 606 -23.21 -68.25 3.54
C PRO A 606 -24.39 -69.20 3.74
N LYS A 607 -24.55 -70.18 2.83
CA LYS A 607 -25.21 -71.46 3.15
C LYS A 607 -24.15 -72.46 3.65
N GLY A 608 -23.76 -72.34 4.92
CA GLY A 608 -22.86 -73.30 5.58
C GLY A 608 -21.50 -72.78 6.05
N GLY A 609 -21.36 -71.48 6.36
CA GLY A 609 -20.21 -70.95 7.11
C GLY A 609 -19.04 -70.38 6.31
N SER A 610 -19.15 -70.24 4.98
CA SER A 610 -18.16 -69.55 4.15
C SER A 610 -18.83 -68.67 3.10
N ASN A 611 -18.33 -67.45 2.92
CA ASN A 611 -18.82 -66.54 1.87
C ASN A 611 -18.48 -67.13 0.48
N SER A 612 -19.32 -66.85 -0.51
CA SER A 612 -19.04 -67.23 -1.90
C SER A 612 -19.13 -66.03 -2.83
N VAL A 613 -18.04 -65.80 -3.56
CA VAL A 613 -18.02 -64.89 -4.71
C VAL A 613 -18.61 -65.63 -5.90
N VAL A 614 -19.72 -65.13 -6.43
CA VAL A 614 -20.35 -65.65 -7.64
C VAL A 614 -19.99 -64.72 -8.79
N VAL A 615 -19.29 -65.26 -9.80
CA VAL A 615 -18.91 -64.54 -11.01
C VAL A 615 -19.67 -65.14 -12.17
N LYS A 616 -20.40 -64.31 -12.91
CA LYS A 616 -21.08 -64.70 -14.14
C LYS A 616 -20.44 -64.02 -15.36
N LEU A 617 -20.14 -64.83 -16.37
CA LEU A 617 -19.57 -64.40 -17.66
C LEU A 617 -20.62 -64.49 -18.76
N ASP A 618 -21.07 -63.33 -19.24
CA ASP A 618 -21.95 -63.21 -20.41
C ASP A 618 -21.19 -62.54 -21.58
N LYS A 619 -21.42 -62.99 -22.82
CA LYS A 619 -20.87 -62.32 -24.00
C LYS A 619 -21.60 -61.02 -24.29
N HIS A 620 -20.87 -59.99 -24.71
CA HIS A 620 -21.45 -58.76 -25.23
C HIS A 620 -22.23 -59.05 -26.53
N GLY A 621 -23.56 -59.04 -26.45
CA GLY A 621 -24.47 -59.50 -27.52
C GLY A 621 -25.30 -60.74 -27.17
N GLY A 622 -25.07 -61.35 -26.01
CA GLY A 622 -25.84 -62.50 -25.50
C GLY A 622 -25.16 -63.86 -25.73
N GLY A 623 -25.30 -64.74 -24.74
CA GLY A 623 -24.74 -66.10 -24.73
C GLY A 623 -23.75 -66.33 -23.58
N THR A 624 -23.88 -67.46 -22.89
CA THR A 624 -23.04 -67.86 -21.75
C THR A 624 -21.70 -68.43 -22.21
N ILE A 625 -20.69 -68.35 -21.35
CA ILE A 625 -19.38 -68.97 -21.58
C ILE A 625 -19.18 -70.12 -20.59
N SER A 626 -19.21 -71.35 -21.08
CA SER A 626 -18.92 -72.55 -20.28
C SER A 626 -17.45 -72.98 -20.42
N GLY A 627 -16.85 -73.52 -19.36
CA GLY A 627 -15.50 -74.06 -19.37
C GLY A 627 -14.35 -73.05 -19.33
N ALA A 628 -14.61 -71.76 -19.12
CA ALA A 628 -13.55 -70.78 -18.85
C ALA A 628 -13.03 -70.91 -17.42
N GLN A 629 -11.72 -70.84 -17.25
CA GLN A 629 -11.08 -70.74 -15.94
C GLN A 629 -11.12 -69.29 -15.47
N VAL A 630 -11.50 -69.07 -14.22
CA VAL A 630 -11.52 -67.76 -13.57
C VAL A 630 -10.65 -67.85 -12.32
N SER A 631 -9.69 -66.95 -12.20
CA SER A 631 -8.89 -66.79 -10.98
C SER A 631 -8.92 -65.33 -10.53
N ALA A 632 -8.96 -65.07 -9.23
CA ALA A 632 -8.86 -63.73 -8.67
C ALA A 632 -7.85 -63.67 -7.53
N LYS A 633 -6.94 -62.70 -7.58
CA LYS A 633 -6.07 -62.33 -6.47
C LYS A 633 -6.77 -61.31 -5.59
N THR A 634 -6.64 -61.46 -4.27
CA THR A 634 -7.26 -60.57 -3.29
C THR A 634 -6.20 -59.76 -2.55
N SER A 635 -6.46 -58.48 -2.25
CA SER A 635 -5.60 -57.63 -1.42
C SER A 635 -6.42 -56.59 -0.66
N MET A 636 -5.86 -55.99 0.41
CA MET A 636 -6.49 -54.86 1.10
C MET A 636 -6.01 -53.52 0.50
N PRO A 637 -6.89 -52.51 0.33
CA PRO A 637 -6.50 -51.17 -0.12
C PRO A 637 -5.37 -50.58 0.75
N GLY A 638 -4.29 -50.15 0.10
CA GLY A 638 -3.12 -49.56 0.77
C GLY A 638 -2.02 -50.53 1.24
N MET A 639 -2.21 -51.86 1.15
CA MET A 639 -1.17 -52.85 1.52
C MET A 639 -0.27 -53.32 0.36
N GLY A 640 -0.51 -52.86 -0.87
CA GLY A 640 0.21 -53.32 -2.07
C GLY A 640 -0.16 -54.74 -2.48
N ASP A 641 0.66 -55.39 -3.32
CA ASP A 641 0.46 -56.77 -3.82
C ASP A 641 0.71 -57.87 -2.76
N MET A 642 0.49 -57.58 -1.46
CA MET A 642 0.47 -58.61 -0.42
C MET A 642 -0.79 -59.45 -0.58
N ALA A 643 -0.62 -60.65 -1.14
CA ALA A 643 -1.69 -61.51 -1.59
C ALA A 643 -2.47 -62.13 -0.41
N GLY A 644 -3.77 -61.86 -0.37
CA GLY A 644 -4.76 -62.72 0.27
C GLY A 644 -4.98 -64.01 -0.53
N PRO A 645 -5.92 -64.88 -0.10
CA PRO A 645 -6.13 -66.17 -0.75
C PRO A 645 -6.54 -66.04 -2.21
N ASP A 646 -5.81 -66.73 -3.10
CA ASP A 646 -6.14 -66.91 -4.52
C ASP A 646 -7.50 -67.61 -4.65
N LEU A 647 -8.50 -66.92 -5.20
CA LEU A 647 -9.78 -67.52 -5.57
C LEU A 647 -9.64 -68.17 -6.95
N LYS A 648 -10.10 -69.41 -7.12
CA LYS A 648 -10.08 -70.13 -8.40
C LYS A 648 -11.40 -70.87 -8.62
N GLY A 649 -11.92 -70.79 -9.84
CA GLY A 649 -13.16 -71.46 -10.27
C GLY A 649 -13.15 -71.75 -11.77
N THR A 650 -14.12 -72.52 -12.23
CA THR A 650 -14.37 -72.74 -13.66
C THR A 650 -15.85 -72.52 -13.91
N THR A 651 -16.20 -71.80 -14.98
CA THR A 651 -17.60 -71.51 -15.32
C THR A 651 -18.34 -72.77 -15.72
N GLY A 652 -19.46 -73.05 -15.06
CA GLY A 652 -20.39 -74.11 -15.45
C GLY A 652 -21.14 -73.81 -16.75
N ILE A 653 -22.09 -74.68 -17.11
CA ILE A 653 -22.92 -74.56 -18.33
C ILE A 653 -23.68 -73.21 -18.35
N ASN A 654 -24.02 -72.67 -17.18
CA ASN A 654 -24.78 -71.42 -17.02
C ASN A 654 -23.91 -70.14 -17.11
N GLY A 655 -22.60 -70.25 -17.39
CA GLY A 655 -21.67 -69.11 -17.39
C GLY A 655 -21.21 -68.66 -16.00
N GLU A 656 -21.62 -69.34 -14.94
CA GLU A 656 -21.32 -69.00 -13.55
C GLU A 656 -20.13 -69.80 -13.00
N ALA A 657 -19.16 -69.11 -12.40
CA ALA A 657 -18.10 -69.67 -11.57
C ALA A 657 -18.36 -69.26 -10.11
N ARG A 658 -18.57 -70.23 -9.23
CA ARG A 658 -18.70 -70.02 -7.78
C ARG A 658 -17.37 -70.29 -7.10
N MET A 659 -16.80 -69.28 -6.46
CA MET A 659 -15.52 -69.37 -5.75
C MET A 659 -15.77 -69.23 -4.25
N LYS A 660 -15.26 -70.18 -3.46
CA LYS A 660 -15.32 -70.11 -2.00
C LYS A 660 -14.30 -69.09 -1.51
N SER A 661 -14.74 -68.11 -0.72
CA SER A 661 -13.91 -67.01 -0.23
C SER A 661 -13.99 -66.91 1.30
N ASP A 662 -12.88 -67.19 1.97
CA ASP A 662 -12.75 -67.02 3.43
C ASP A 662 -12.29 -65.58 3.77
N LEU A 663 -12.82 -64.59 3.03
CA LEU A 663 -12.53 -63.16 3.24
C LEU A 663 -13.23 -62.68 4.53
N SER A 664 -12.42 -62.26 5.51
CA SER A 664 -12.89 -61.64 6.75
C SER A 664 -13.30 -60.18 6.53
N GLY A 665 -14.27 -59.68 7.31
CA GLY A 665 -14.89 -58.37 7.10
C GLY A 665 -13.90 -57.19 7.04
N GLY A 666 -14.15 -56.26 6.12
CA GLY A 666 -13.24 -55.17 5.75
C GLY A 666 -13.22 -55.00 4.23
N LEU A 667 -12.71 -53.86 3.75
CA LEU A 667 -12.70 -53.56 2.31
C LEU A 667 -11.60 -54.36 1.61
N TRP A 668 -11.96 -55.16 0.60
CA TRP A 668 -11.05 -55.96 -0.21
C TRP A 668 -11.07 -55.55 -1.68
N ARG A 669 -9.95 -55.78 -2.36
CA ARG A 669 -9.71 -55.54 -3.77
C ARG A 669 -9.52 -56.87 -4.48
N LEU A 670 -10.21 -57.08 -5.62
CA LEU A 670 -10.18 -58.34 -6.37
C LEU A 670 -9.66 -58.14 -7.81
N LYS A 671 -8.41 -58.54 -8.06
CA LYS A 671 -7.80 -58.53 -9.39
C LYS A 671 -8.03 -59.85 -10.11
N MET A 672 -8.79 -59.84 -11.19
CA MET A 672 -9.28 -61.04 -11.87
C MET A 672 -8.54 -61.35 -13.18
N THR A 673 -8.33 -62.63 -13.47
CA THR A 673 -7.78 -63.13 -14.75
C THR A 673 -8.67 -64.25 -15.27
N ILE A 674 -9.02 -64.21 -16.55
CA ILE A 674 -9.99 -65.11 -17.18
C ILE A 674 -9.32 -65.82 -18.37
N THR A 675 -9.34 -67.14 -18.38
CA THR A 675 -8.77 -67.96 -19.46
C THR A 675 -9.89 -68.76 -20.12
N PRO A 676 -10.38 -68.33 -21.31
CA PRO A 676 -11.36 -69.10 -22.08
C PRO A 676 -10.76 -70.41 -22.59
N PRO A 677 -11.57 -71.48 -22.76
CA PRO A 677 -11.06 -72.77 -23.21
C PRO A 677 -10.49 -72.66 -24.64
N GLY A 678 -9.19 -72.95 -24.78
CA GLY A 678 -8.47 -72.90 -26.06
C GLY A 678 -8.00 -71.50 -26.51
N ALA A 679 -8.11 -70.48 -25.66
CA ALA A 679 -7.62 -69.13 -25.94
C ALA A 679 -6.51 -68.69 -24.97
N SER A 680 -5.74 -67.66 -25.35
CA SER A 680 -4.79 -67.00 -24.44
C SER A 680 -5.52 -66.35 -23.26
N PRO A 681 -4.89 -66.26 -22.07
CA PRO A 681 -5.47 -65.57 -20.92
C PRO A 681 -5.81 -64.11 -21.25
N ILE A 682 -7.01 -63.68 -20.86
CA ILE A 682 -7.43 -62.28 -20.87
C ILE A 682 -7.22 -61.75 -19.45
N ASP A 683 -6.18 -60.93 -19.26
CA ASP A 683 -5.90 -60.28 -17.98
C ASP A 683 -6.75 -59.01 -17.83
N SER A 684 -8.03 -59.22 -17.52
CA SER A 684 -9.01 -58.17 -17.25
C SER A 684 -8.82 -57.62 -15.83
N THR A 685 -7.93 -56.62 -15.68
CA THR A 685 -7.66 -56.00 -14.37
C THR A 685 -8.87 -55.20 -13.87
N LEU A 686 -9.82 -55.90 -13.26
CA LEU A 686 -10.86 -55.32 -12.41
C LEU A 686 -10.20 -54.87 -11.10
N ASP A 687 -10.59 -53.70 -10.60
CA ASP A 687 -10.07 -53.13 -9.34
C ASP A 687 -11.25 -52.68 -8.47
N VAL A 688 -12.06 -53.66 -8.05
CA VAL A 688 -13.33 -53.41 -7.35
C VAL A 688 -13.15 -53.53 -5.85
N GLU A 689 -13.61 -52.51 -5.11
CA GLU A 689 -13.64 -52.49 -3.65
C GLU A 689 -14.92 -53.13 -3.11
N VAL A 690 -14.76 -54.20 -2.33
CA VAL A 690 -15.83 -55.06 -1.83
C VAL A 690 -15.83 -55.05 -0.29
N PRO A 691 -16.95 -54.70 0.37
CA PRO A 691 -17.01 -54.38 1.81
C PRO A 691 -17.06 -55.58 2.78
#